data_AF-A0A8H3RK68-F1
#
_entry.id   AF-A0A8H3RK68-F1
#
_cell.length_a   1.000
_cell.length_b   1.000
_cell.length_c   1.000
_cell.angle_alpha   90.00
_cell.angle_beta   90.00
_cell.angle_gamma   90.00
#
_symmetry.space_group_name_H-M   'P 1'
#
loop_
_entity.id
_entity.type
_entity.pdbx_description
1 polymer ?
#
loop_
_entity_poly.entity_id
_entity_poly.type
_entity_poly.pdbx_seq_one_letter_code
_entity_poly.pdbx_strand_id
1 'polypeptide(L)'
;MSQDTITVEDLPRLLEHDISVKVAGIDCDGILRGKVMAKEKFLGIAQKGFGFSSAVFGWDMQDVLYTTDAKIAPPESGYVDFIAVPDLSSYRRIPWEDNIPFFLVRFVQNDKPVTADGRSMLRSITDKLAEAKCQAMAGVELEFMNFQTPSQDGYANGSQTRDIAAFLEKNAPSALRPMTAGSFSYSATRPVAFKKYFWDIFNTSAQFNCGIEGWHTEGGPGVYEAALKVCSITEMADRVSLFKLLAKSIGIEHGITPCFMAKPMYGQPGSSGHIHISLCDLEGKNMFARDTPDPNAPWSDAASLSDMGRQFLAGLLEALPDIMPLFAPTINSYKRLVENYWAPVNISWGLEDRMASIRIITPPVCKPGATRMEVRIPGADLHPHYALGVILAAGWRGIEKKLDIKVPPMSALKKGDRPALLPNTLEEAIKRFSAPESVAREILDGEFVDFFTATREHELKVWREAVTDCQLLYAMDFSLQNHKSFIGRPATDLPTPSVVLSKPTLERNIKQLLQDVKELGISFRPHVKTLKSLEVTRMMLGNGTHRRIVASTLCEIRGALPLAEEGILDECLYGLPIYPSALPQLAALSLKLRIVLMVDNEAQIDALEAFAQSTGRTAPWPVFIKVDVGSHRAGLESSSPALHSLVEKVEGSSAAEVYGFYCHAGHSYACRTEEAAAAVLRSEVEGVVRAAGYLARKEGRKVVVSFGSTPTAHVVNSLRRALPEGMEVELHAGNFPANDLQQVCTGLVAEDQQAVRVLAEVCSVYPERNEALINAGTVALTKETSEVVGFGRVTDRPGWAVVRMAQEHGILGLTDASAGQRIEEVFHVGQKVMLYIQHACITASQHHVYYVVDEGDVVRETWVPWKGW
;
A
#
# COMPACT_ATOMS: atom_id res chain seq x y z
N MET A 1 34.58 14.65 26.64
CA MET A 1 35.53 15.78 26.58
C MET A 1 34.66 17.01 26.50
N SER A 2 34.78 17.94 27.44
CA SER A 2 34.14 19.24 27.31
C SER A 2 34.64 19.84 26.01
N GLN A 3 33.76 20.04 25.03
CA GLN A 3 34.10 20.91 23.91
C GLN A 3 34.37 22.28 24.51
N ASP A 4 35.54 22.84 24.25
CA ASP A 4 35.84 24.22 24.62
C ASP A 4 34.72 25.11 24.07
N THR A 5 34.16 25.96 24.93
CA THR A 5 33.07 26.86 24.54
C THR A 5 33.59 27.81 23.46
N ILE A 6 33.16 27.61 22.21
CA ILE A 6 33.52 28.46 21.09
C ILE A 6 32.92 29.85 21.29
N THR A 7 33.75 30.89 21.30
CA THR A 7 33.29 32.27 21.39
C THR A 7 33.29 32.95 20.02
N VAL A 8 32.74 34.16 19.94
CA VAL A 8 32.73 34.95 18.68
C VAL A 8 34.16 35.27 18.25
N GLU A 9 35.05 35.50 19.20
CA GLU A 9 36.47 35.80 19.00
C GLU A 9 37.24 34.61 18.41
N ASP A 10 36.78 33.37 18.65
CA ASP A 10 37.40 32.17 18.09
C ASP A 10 37.05 31.96 16.61
N LEU A 11 35.94 32.50 16.13
CA LEU A 11 35.39 32.19 14.79
C LEU A 11 36.33 32.49 13.62
N PRO A 12 37.07 33.63 13.56
CA PRO A 12 37.98 33.88 12.46
C PRO A 12 39.09 32.83 12.35
N ARG A 13 39.57 32.33 13.49
CA ARG A 13 40.59 31.26 13.56
C ARG A 13 39.97 29.90 13.25
N LEU A 14 38.79 29.61 13.80
CA LEU A 14 38.09 28.35 13.60
C LEU A 14 37.72 28.12 12.12
N LEU A 15 37.41 29.20 11.40
CA LEU A 15 36.94 29.20 10.01
C LEU A 15 37.99 29.71 9.01
N GLU A 16 39.28 29.70 9.40
CA GLU A 16 40.35 30.29 8.60
C GLU A 16 40.38 29.76 7.16
N HIS A 17 40.22 28.44 7.01
CA HIS A 17 40.28 27.73 5.73
C HIS A 17 38.92 27.52 5.05
N ASP A 18 37.83 28.02 5.64
CA ASP A 18 36.49 27.89 5.07
C ASP A 18 36.11 29.14 4.26
N ILE A 19 35.29 28.97 3.22
CA ILE A 19 34.73 30.08 2.42
C ILE A 19 33.24 30.28 2.69
N SER A 20 32.57 29.31 3.30
CA SER A 20 31.15 29.31 3.57
C SER A 20 30.81 28.60 4.87
N VAL A 21 29.65 28.93 5.42
CA VAL A 21 29.08 28.33 6.63
C VAL A 21 27.62 28.00 6.36
N LYS A 22 27.18 26.82 6.77
CA LYS A 22 25.78 26.42 6.75
C LYS A 22 25.15 26.68 8.11
N VAL A 23 23.95 27.25 8.12
CA VAL A 23 23.17 27.42 9.35
C VAL A 23 21.78 26.84 9.15
N ALA A 24 21.16 26.32 10.22
CA ALA A 24 19.77 25.88 10.15
C ALA A 24 18.98 26.15 11.44
N GLY A 25 17.73 26.53 11.28
CA GLY A 25 16.72 26.49 12.34
C GLY A 25 15.90 25.21 12.25
N ILE A 26 15.04 24.97 13.23
CA ILE A 26 14.11 23.85 13.25
C ILE A 26 12.70 24.43 13.28
N ASP A 27 11.85 24.05 12.32
CA ASP A 27 10.45 24.48 12.29
C ASP A 27 9.58 23.69 13.30
N CYS A 28 8.29 24.04 13.39
CA CYS A 28 7.38 23.41 14.36
C CYS A 28 7.08 21.93 14.10
N ASP A 29 7.43 21.40 12.92
CA ASP A 29 7.32 19.97 12.60
C ASP A 29 8.65 19.22 12.79
N GLY A 30 9.68 19.90 13.30
CA GLY A 30 10.98 19.30 13.59
C GLY A 30 11.88 19.17 12.36
N ILE A 31 11.57 19.89 11.27
CA ILE A 31 12.34 19.87 10.03
C ILE A 31 13.43 20.95 10.09
N LEU A 32 14.66 20.58 9.73
CA LEU A 32 15.76 21.54 9.62
C LEU A 32 15.58 22.41 8.37
N ARG A 33 15.59 23.73 8.57
CA ARG A 33 15.46 24.75 7.52
C ARG A 33 16.69 25.64 7.55
N GLY A 34 17.47 25.64 6.47
CA GLY A 34 18.82 26.21 6.50
C GLY A 34 19.23 27.02 5.28
N LYS A 35 20.34 27.75 5.44
CA LYS A 35 20.99 28.56 4.39
C LYS A 35 22.49 28.33 4.43
N VAL A 36 23.13 28.35 3.26
CA VAL A 36 24.58 28.49 3.15
C VAL A 36 24.90 29.95 2.91
N MET A 37 25.91 30.48 3.60
CA MET A 37 26.35 31.85 3.45
C MET A 37 27.87 31.97 3.40
N ALA A 38 28.37 33.03 2.76
CA ALA A 38 29.80 33.35 2.74
C ALA A 38 30.33 33.57 4.17
N LYS A 39 31.58 33.15 4.41
CA LYS A 39 32.26 33.30 5.72
C LYS A 39 32.21 34.74 6.22
N GLU A 40 32.49 35.72 5.37
CA GLU A 40 32.54 37.14 5.75
C GLU A 40 31.18 37.62 6.27
N LYS A 41 30.10 37.17 5.63
CA LYS A 41 28.74 37.45 6.09
C LYS A 41 28.49 36.79 7.44
N PHE A 42 28.85 35.51 7.60
CA PHE A 42 28.67 34.78 8.85
C PHE A 42 29.39 35.46 10.03
N LEU A 43 30.65 35.86 9.85
CA LEU A 43 31.41 36.57 10.88
C LEU A 43 30.73 37.90 11.29
N GLY A 44 30.12 38.62 10.34
CA GLY A 44 29.38 39.86 10.62
C GLY A 44 28.05 39.66 11.35
N ILE A 45 27.43 38.48 11.24
CA ILE A 45 26.12 38.17 11.84
C ILE A 45 26.20 37.26 13.07
N ALA A 46 27.37 36.69 13.37
CA ALA A 46 27.52 35.64 14.40
C ALA A 46 26.96 36.04 15.77
N GLN A 47 27.07 37.33 16.14
CA GLN A 47 26.53 37.85 17.40
C GLN A 47 25.13 38.47 17.28
N LYS A 48 24.88 39.25 16.22
CA LYS A 48 23.63 40.04 16.07
C LYS A 48 22.49 39.26 15.39
N GLY A 49 22.80 38.12 14.77
CA GLY A 49 21.87 37.36 13.95
C GLY A 49 21.63 37.98 12.57
N PHE A 50 20.71 37.38 11.82
CA PHE A 50 20.34 37.77 10.46
C PHE A 50 18.86 37.52 10.19
N GLY A 51 18.33 38.15 9.13
CA GLY A 51 16.94 37.96 8.71
C GLY A 51 16.66 36.54 8.18
N PHE A 52 15.64 35.91 8.74
CA PHE A 52 15.12 34.63 8.30
C PHE A 52 13.59 34.69 8.27
N SER A 53 12.99 34.44 7.11
CA SER A 53 11.54 34.57 6.92
C SER A 53 10.76 33.79 7.97
N SER A 54 9.81 34.47 8.61
CA SER A 54 8.89 33.85 9.58
C SER A 54 7.97 32.82 8.95
N ALA A 55 7.89 32.73 7.61
CA ALA A 55 7.17 31.68 6.90
C ALA A 55 7.59 30.26 7.32
N VAL A 56 8.80 30.10 7.88
CA VAL A 56 9.25 28.84 8.49
C VAL A 56 8.34 28.33 9.61
N PHE A 57 7.53 29.19 10.22
CA PHE A 57 6.48 28.83 11.19
C PHE A 57 5.06 29.11 10.64
N GLY A 58 4.93 29.45 9.36
CA GLY A 58 3.66 29.80 8.69
C GLY A 58 3.12 28.73 7.74
N TRP A 59 3.86 27.65 7.52
CA TRP A 59 3.48 26.53 6.67
C TRP A 59 3.68 25.17 7.36
N ASP A 60 3.06 24.14 6.78
CA ASP A 60 3.22 22.75 7.16
C ASP A 60 4.52 22.12 6.60
N MET A 61 4.70 20.82 6.86
CA MET A 61 5.84 20.04 6.37
C MET A 61 6.01 19.94 4.84
N GLN A 62 5.00 20.34 4.04
CA GLN A 62 5.06 20.41 2.58
C GLN A 62 5.20 21.86 2.06
N ASP A 63 5.49 22.80 2.96
CA ASP A 63 5.56 24.23 2.69
C ASP A 63 4.20 24.81 2.20
N VAL A 64 3.09 24.19 2.61
CA VAL A 64 1.73 24.71 2.40
C VAL A 64 1.35 25.62 3.56
N LEU A 65 0.96 26.86 3.26
CA LEU A 65 0.59 27.84 4.27
C LEU A 65 -0.61 27.35 5.12
N TYR A 66 -0.51 27.56 6.42
CA TYR A 66 -1.59 27.23 7.34
C TYR A 66 -2.86 28.03 7.00
N THR A 67 -3.99 27.33 6.91
CA THR A 67 -5.31 27.96 6.69
C THR A 67 -6.07 28.22 7.99
N THR A 68 -5.43 27.97 9.13
CA THR A 68 -5.95 28.15 10.50
C THR A 68 -5.31 29.39 11.14
N ASP A 69 -5.82 29.83 12.29
CA ASP A 69 -5.37 31.05 12.97
C ASP A 69 -4.03 30.83 13.73
N ALA A 70 -2.96 30.52 12.98
CA ALA A 70 -1.62 30.32 13.51
C ALA A 70 -0.90 31.68 13.71
N LYS A 71 -1.08 32.27 14.90
CA LYS A 71 -0.74 33.67 15.21
C LYS A 71 0.74 34.06 15.23
N ILE A 72 1.68 33.11 15.22
CA ILE A 72 3.12 33.41 15.28
C ILE A 72 3.66 33.94 13.94
N ALA A 73 3.14 33.43 12.82
CA ALA A 73 3.49 33.88 11.47
C ALA A 73 2.25 33.88 10.56
N PRO A 74 1.23 34.70 10.89
CA PRO A 74 -0.03 34.69 10.15
C PRO A 74 0.14 35.35 8.78
N PRO A 75 -0.69 35.02 7.77
CA PRO A 75 -0.57 35.58 6.41
C PRO A 75 -0.57 37.12 6.37
N GLU A 76 -1.32 37.76 7.26
CA GLU A 76 -1.44 39.22 7.37
C GLU A 76 -0.13 39.90 7.78
N SER A 77 0.79 39.16 8.42
CA SER A 77 2.12 39.66 8.75
C SER A 77 3.00 39.88 7.52
N GLY A 78 2.62 39.31 6.37
CA GLY A 78 3.46 39.29 5.17
C GLY A 78 4.72 38.44 5.32
N TYR A 79 4.81 37.60 6.36
CA TYR A 79 5.95 36.74 6.67
C TYR A 79 7.28 37.48 6.83
N VAL A 80 7.24 38.65 7.48
CA VAL A 80 8.43 39.44 7.81
C VAL A 80 9.49 38.60 8.54
N ASP A 81 10.76 38.91 8.31
CA ASP A 81 11.87 38.14 8.87
C ASP A 81 11.89 38.17 10.41
N PHE A 82 12.10 37.00 11.01
CA PHE A 82 12.66 36.88 12.35
C PHE A 82 14.17 37.08 12.32
N ILE A 83 14.75 37.38 13.49
CA ILE A 83 16.20 37.40 13.67
C ILE A 83 16.64 35.98 14.06
N ALA A 84 17.36 35.32 13.17
CA ALA A 84 18.02 34.04 13.42
C ALA A 84 19.40 34.29 14.02
N VAL A 85 19.63 33.85 15.26
CA VAL A 85 20.89 34.01 15.99
C VAL A 85 21.64 32.67 16.04
N PRO A 86 22.84 32.56 15.46
CA PRO A 86 23.66 31.35 15.56
C PRO A 86 23.98 30.97 17.00
N ASP A 87 23.85 29.68 17.32
CA ASP A 87 24.25 29.10 18.59
C ASP A 87 25.63 28.47 18.46
N LEU A 88 26.66 29.13 18.97
CA LEU A 88 28.05 28.70 18.82
C LEU A 88 28.35 27.36 19.51
N SER A 89 27.55 27.00 20.53
CA SER A 89 27.68 25.70 21.22
C SER A 89 27.27 24.52 20.33
N SER A 90 26.50 24.79 19.26
CA SER A 90 26.03 23.78 18.32
C SER A 90 27.00 23.50 17.16
N TYR A 91 28.21 24.09 17.19
CA TYR A 91 29.20 23.94 16.13
C TYR A 91 29.50 22.48 15.79
N ARG A 92 29.36 22.15 14.51
CA ARG A 92 29.72 20.86 13.93
C ARG A 92 30.28 21.09 12.52
N ARG A 93 30.87 20.05 11.94
CA ARG A 93 31.12 19.99 10.50
C ARG A 93 30.30 18.86 9.90
N ILE A 94 29.69 19.08 8.73
CA ILE A 94 28.86 18.08 8.05
C ILE A 94 29.76 17.21 7.15
N PRO A 95 30.06 15.94 7.52
CA PRO A 95 31.08 15.16 6.82
C PRO A 95 30.73 14.82 5.37
N TRP A 96 29.44 14.71 5.04
CA TRP A 96 28.96 14.36 3.69
C TRP A 96 28.71 15.59 2.78
N GLU A 97 28.93 16.81 3.28
CA GLU A 97 28.83 18.06 2.51
C GLU A 97 30.18 18.79 2.52
N ASP A 98 31.22 18.12 2.02
CA ASP A 98 32.59 18.65 1.94
C ASP A 98 33.12 19.22 3.27
N ASN A 99 32.69 18.61 4.39
CA ASN A 99 33.09 19.00 5.73
C ASN A 99 32.76 20.47 6.09
N ILE A 100 31.69 21.02 5.52
CA ILE A 100 31.27 22.42 5.73
C ILE A 100 30.96 22.72 7.21
N PRO A 101 31.41 23.87 7.75
CA PRO A 101 31.02 24.35 9.08
C PRO A 101 29.50 24.53 9.21
N PHE A 102 28.95 24.07 10.33
CA PHE A 102 27.52 24.07 10.60
C PHE A 102 27.19 24.60 12.00
N PHE A 103 26.15 25.44 12.07
CA PHE A 103 25.58 25.94 13.32
C PHE A 103 24.04 25.89 13.28
N LEU A 104 23.43 25.52 14.40
CA LEU A 104 22.00 25.73 14.61
C LEU A 104 21.73 27.18 15.00
N VAL A 105 20.55 27.69 14.69
CA VAL A 105 20.10 29.04 15.05
C VAL A 105 18.90 28.98 15.98
N ARG A 106 18.71 30.05 16.76
CA ARG A 106 17.48 30.33 17.50
C ARG A 106 16.78 31.52 16.89
N PHE A 107 15.45 31.56 16.97
CA PHE A 107 14.67 32.65 16.41
C PHE A 107 14.26 33.66 17.47
N VAL A 108 14.43 34.94 17.16
CA VAL A 108 14.13 36.08 18.02
C VAL A 108 13.26 37.07 17.26
N GLN A 109 12.23 37.60 17.91
CA GLN A 109 11.38 38.66 17.42
C GLN A 109 11.16 39.69 18.52
N ASN A 110 11.35 40.98 18.22
CA ASN A 110 11.22 42.08 19.20
C ASN A 110 12.02 41.83 20.49
N ASP A 111 13.27 41.38 20.35
CA ASP A 111 14.20 41.03 21.43
C ASP A 111 13.75 39.89 22.36
N LYS A 112 12.69 39.16 21.98
CA LYS A 112 12.18 37.99 22.70
C LYS A 112 12.36 36.72 21.85
N PRO A 113 12.66 35.56 22.46
CA PRO A 113 12.62 34.31 21.74
C PRO A 113 11.23 34.06 21.14
N VAL A 114 11.18 33.56 19.91
CA VAL A 114 9.92 33.12 19.30
C VAL A 114 9.41 31.91 20.08
N THR A 115 8.15 31.96 20.53
CA THR A 115 7.56 30.93 21.42
C THR A 115 7.47 29.55 20.75
N ALA A 116 7.33 29.51 19.41
CA ALA A 116 7.42 28.27 18.63
C ALA A 116 8.84 27.76 18.37
N ASP A 117 9.91 28.49 18.68
CA ASP A 117 11.26 27.95 18.53
C ASP A 117 11.54 26.90 19.62
N GLY A 118 11.52 25.62 19.24
CA GLY A 118 11.72 24.50 20.16
C GLY A 118 13.05 24.57 20.93
N ARG A 119 14.12 25.08 20.32
CA ARG A 119 15.40 25.28 21.02
C ARG A 119 15.25 26.28 22.16
N SER A 120 14.56 27.39 21.89
CA SER A 120 14.32 28.44 22.89
C SER A 120 13.36 27.97 23.99
N MET A 121 12.32 27.20 23.64
CA MET A 121 11.43 26.55 24.62
C MET A 121 12.21 25.66 25.57
N LEU A 122 12.97 24.68 25.06
CA LEU A 122 13.74 23.75 25.89
C LEU A 122 14.76 24.48 26.77
N ARG A 123 15.45 25.48 26.20
CA ARG A 123 16.42 26.30 26.94
C ARG A 123 15.78 27.00 28.14
N SER A 124 14.60 27.59 27.97
CA SER A 124 13.89 28.28 29.07
C SER A 124 13.59 27.36 30.26
N ILE A 125 13.36 26.06 30.00
CA ILE A 125 13.10 25.05 31.02
C ILE A 125 14.42 24.61 31.68
N THR A 126 15.47 24.41 30.90
CA THR A 126 16.78 24.02 31.45
C THR A 126 17.44 25.13 32.26
N ASP A 127 17.22 26.40 31.92
CA ASP A 127 17.75 27.54 32.67
C ASP A 127 17.16 27.54 34.10
N LYS A 128 15.85 27.29 34.26
CA LYS A 128 15.20 27.13 35.57
C LYS A 128 15.76 25.94 36.36
N LEU A 129 16.05 24.83 35.68
CA LEU A 129 16.63 23.65 36.32
C LEU A 129 18.05 23.92 36.84
N ALA A 130 18.84 24.68 36.09
CA ALA A 130 20.19 25.08 36.47
C ALA A 130 20.18 26.00 37.71
N GLU A 131 19.20 26.90 37.84
CA GLU A 131 18.98 27.71 39.05
C GLU A 131 18.73 26.82 40.29
N ALA A 132 18.06 25.67 40.10
CA ALA A 132 17.86 24.67 41.14
C ALA A 132 19.05 23.70 41.32
N LYS A 133 20.22 24.02 40.74
CA LYS A 133 21.46 23.20 40.79
C LYS A 133 21.28 21.77 40.26
N CYS A 134 20.38 21.61 39.31
CA CYS A 134 20.11 20.34 38.65
C CYS A 134 20.42 20.45 37.15
N GLN A 135 20.68 19.32 36.53
CA GLN A 135 20.81 19.18 35.07
C GLN A 135 20.06 17.93 34.62
N ALA A 136 19.46 17.99 33.42
CA ALA A 136 18.74 16.87 32.83
C ALA A 136 19.61 16.15 31.81
N MET A 137 19.67 14.83 31.93
CA MET A 137 20.32 13.93 30.99
C MET A 137 19.25 13.16 30.24
N ALA A 138 19.45 12.96 28.93
CA ALA A 138 18.52 12.22 28.09
C ALA A 138 19.23 11.22 27.17
N GLY A 139 18.51 10.16 26.84
CA GLY A 139 18.83 9.18 25.79
C GLY A 139 17.60 9.00 24.91
N VAL A 140 17.76 8.87 23.60
CA VAL A 140 16.63 8.66 22.68
C VAL A 140 16.94 7.49 21.76
N GLU A 141 16.00 6.54 21.72
CA GLU A 141 16.02 5.39 20.82
C GLU A 141 15.06 5.68 19.67
N LEU A 142 15.57 5.67 18.44
CA LEU A 142 14.79 5.91 17.23
C LEU A 142 14.74 4.64 16.38
N GLU A 143 13.55 4.08 16.24
CA GLU A 143 13.27 3.10 15.19
C GLU A 143 12.91 3.83 13.89
N PHE A 144 13.32 3.29 12.75
CA PHE A 144 12.92 3.82 11.45
C PHE A 144 13.01 2.76 10.36
N MET A 145 12.05 2.82 9.43
CA MET A 145 11.96 1.90 8.31
C MET A 145 12.76 2.41 7.12
N ASN A 146 13.55 1.54 6.50
CA ASN A 146 14.36 1.89 5.34
C ASN A 146 13.76 1.30 4.07
N PHE A 147 13.43 2.16 3.11
CA PHE A 147 12.92 1.77 1.78
C PHE A 147 14.03 1.87 0.73
N GLN A 148 13.96 1.04 -0.29
CA GLN A 148 14.75 1.26 -1.51
C GLN A 148 14.19 2.50 -2.21
N THR A 149 15.05 3.45 -2.59
CA THR A 149 14.61 4.66 -3.29
C THR A 149 14.31 4.33 -4.76
N PRO A 150 13.05 4.43 -5.21
CA PRO A 150 12.73 4.19 -6.62
C PRO A 150 13.17 5.38 -7.49
N SER A 151 13.23 5.15 -8.79
CA SER A 151 13.14 6.24 -9.78
C SER A 151 11.67 6.54 -10.08
N GLN A 152 11.40 7.62 -10.83
CA GLN A 152 10.04 7.95 -11.29
C GLN A 152 9.34 6.77 -12.00
N ASP A 153 10.11 5.90 -12.68
CA ASP A 153 9.63 4.79 -13.49
C ASP A 153 9.69 3.43 -12.73
N GLY A 154 10.06 3.46 -11.44
CA GLY A 154 10.14 2.29 -10.56
C GLY A 154 11.56 1.87 -10.20
N TYR A 155 11.74 0.58 -9.91
CA TYR A 155 12.97 -0.01 -9.35
C TYR A 155 13.94 -0.60 -10.39
N ALA A 156 13.66 -0.42 -11.68
CA ALA A 156 14.49 -1.00 -12.73
C ALA A 156 15.86 -0.31 -12.80
N ASN A 157 16.93 -1.11 -12.96
CA ASN A 157 18.27 -0.60 -13.19
C ASN A 157 18.33 0.07 -14.57
N GLY A 158 18.45 1.39 -14.61
CA GLY A 158 18.59 2.14 -15.87
C GLY A 158 18.24 3.62 -15.77
N SER A 159 17.36 4.01 -14.84
CA SER A 159 17.09 5.43 -14.57
C SER A 159 18.19 6.00 -13.68
N GLN A 160 18.87 7.06 -14.16
CA GLN A 160 19.96 7.69 -13.42
C GLN A 160 19.48 8.55 -12.26
N THR A 161 18.21 8.96 -12.26
CA THR A 161 17.64 9.86 -11.26
C THR A 161 16.65 9.14 -10.37
N ARG A 162 17.03 8.95 -9.10
CA ARG A 162 16.15 8.48 -8.04
C ARG A 162 15.23 9.62 -7.62
N ASP A 163 13.94 9.37 -7.61
CA ASP A 163 12.92 10.35 -7.24
C ASP A 163 11.70 9.64 -6.66
N ILE A 164 11.64 9.61 -5.33
CA ILE A 164 10.54 8.98 -4.61
C ILE A 164 9.24 9.80 -4.72
N ALA A 165 9.34 11.14 -4.83
CA ALA A 165 8.17 12.00 -4.92
C ALA A 165 7.44 11.76 -6.25
N ALA A 166 8.19 11.81 -7.36
CA ALA A 166 7.65 11.49 -8.68
C ALA A 166 7.09 10.06 -8.79
N PHE A 167 7.70 9.10 -8.08
CA PHE A 167 7.16 7.74 -8.01
C PHE A 167 5.80 7.69 -7.28
N LEU A 168 5.67 8.41 -6.17
CA LEU A 168 4.45 8.43 -5.35
C LEU A 168 3.31 9.25 -5.96
N GLU A 169 3.58 10.13 -6.92
CA GLU A 169 2.53 10.77 -7.74
C GLU A 169 1.72 9.75 -8.56
N LYS A 170 2.33 8.62 -8.92
CA LYS A 170 1.75 7.60 -9.83
C LYS A 170 1.46 6.28 -9.14
N ASN A 171 1.94 6.08 -7.91
CA ASN A 171 1.86 4.81 -7.20
C ASN A 171 1.48 5.05 -5.74
N ALA A 172 0.68 4.14 -5.18
CA ALA A 172 0.36 4.19 -3.76
C ALA A 172 1.62 4.05 -2.89
N PRO A 173 1.66 4.66 -1.68
CA PRO A 173 2.78 4.48 -0.74
C PRO A 173 3.11 3.02 -0.41
N SER A 174 2.12 2.12 -0.50
CA SER A 174 2.30 0.68 -0.31
C SER A 174 3.15 0.00 -1.39
N ALA A 175 3.40 0.66 -2.53
CA ALA A 175 4.31 0.19 -3.58
C ALA A 175 5.79 0.40 -3.22
N LEU A 176 6.09 1.11 -2.13
CA LEU A 176 7.46 1.26 -1.65
C LEU A 176 8.02 -0.07 -1.14
N ARG A 177 9.20 -0.45 -1.63
CA ARG A 177 9.87 -1.70 -1.26
C ARG A 177 10.77 -1.49 -0.06
N PRO A 178 10.54 -2.16 1.08
CA PRO A 178 11.49 -2.15 2.17
C PRO A 178 12.84 -2.70 1.73
N MET A 179 13.91 -2.20 2.34
CA MET A 179 15.28 -2.66 2.07
C MET A 179 15.44 -4.16 2.37
N THR A 180 14.75 -4.71 3.38
CA THR A 180 14.70 -6.16 3.67
C THR A 180 13.27 -6.60 3.99
N ALA A 181 12.90 -7.84 3.64
CA ALA A 181 11.55 -8.38 3.80
C ALA A 181 11.37 -9.21 5.08
N GLY A 182 10.24 -9.05 5.80
CA GLY A 182 9.90 -9.77 7.03
C GLY A 182 10.48 -9.14 8.32
N SER A 183 10.14 -9.68 9.48
CA SER A 183 10.55 -9.18 10.80
C SER A 183 11.69 -10.00 11.39
N PHE A 184 12.82 -9.37 11.69
CA PHE A 184 13.99 -10.04 12.29
C PHE A 184 14.74 -9.05 13.20
N SER A 185 14.23 -8.84 14.41
CA SER A 185 14.89 -8.04 15.45
C SER A 185 16.23 -8.67 15.84
N TYR A 186 17.22 -7.85 16.17
CA TYR A 186 18.56 -8.26 16.65
C TYR A 186 19.30 -9.24 15.71
N SER A 187 19.05 -9.15 14.41
CA SER A 187 19.69 -10.03 13.43
C SER A 187 21.14 -9.63 13.20
N ALA A 188 22.07 -10.55 13.46
CA ALA A 188 23.49 -10.35 13.18
C ALA A 188 23.82 -10.42 11.67
N THR A 189 22.98 -11.05 10.86
CA THR A 189 23.26 -11.32 9.44
C THR A 189 22.57 -10.35 8.49
N ARG A 190 21.40 -9.80 8.85
CA ARG A 190 20.68 -8.85 8.01
C ARG A 190 21.47 -7.59 7.65
N PRO A 191 22.17 -6.93 8.59
CA PRO A 191 22.98 -5.76 8.27
C PRO A 191 24.03 -6.04 7.18
N VAL A 192 24.48 -7.30 7.04
CA VAL A 192 25.51 -7.68 6.06
C VAL A 192 25.04 -7.48 4.61
N ALA A 193 23.73 -7.63 4.33
CA ALA A 193 23.17 -7.41 3.00
C ALA A 193 23.33 -5.95 2.53
N PHE A 194 23.30 -5.00 3.46
CA PHE A 194 23.47 -3.57 3.21
C PHE A 194 24.60 -3.00 4.08
N LYS A 195 25.72 -3.74 4.16
CA LYS A 195 26.80 -3.47 5.12
C LYS A 195 27.34 -2.04 5.03
N LYS A 196 27.51 -1.50 3.82
CA LYS A 196 28.10 -0.18 3.62
C LYS A 196 27.18 0.89 4.22
N TYR A 197 25.89 0.87 3.85
CA TYR A 197 24.89 1.77 4.39
C TYR A 197 24.79 1.69 5.92
N PHE A 198 24.73 0.48 6.47
CA PHE A 198 24.62 0.25 7.92
C PHE A 198 25.81 0.85 8.69
N TRP A 199 27.04 0.63 8.21
CA TRP A 199 28.25 1.14 8.86
C TRP A 199 28.52 2.61 8.57
N ASP A 200 28.13 3.13 7.40
CA ASP A 200 28.28 4.54 7.08
C ASP A 200 27.43 5.41 8.00
N ILE A 201 26.21 4.99 8.33
CA ILE A 201 25.40 5.67 9.36
C ILE A 201 26.14 5.69 10.69
N PHE A 202 26.61 4.53 11.17
CA PHE A 202 27.26 4.42 12.47
C PHE A 202 28.54 5.28 12.56
N ASN A 203 29.41 5.18 11.56
CA ASN A 203 30.69 5.89 11.52
C ASN A 203 30.50 7.40 11.33
N THR A 204 29.60 7.80 10.43
CA THR A 204 29.33 9.22 10.18
C THR A 204 28.66 9.86 11.38
N SER A 205 27.79 9.15 12.08
CA SER A 205 27.18 9.61 13.34
C SER A 205 28.22 9.95 14.39
N ALA A 206 29.30 9.16 14.50
CA ALA A 206 30.41 9.49 15.39
C ALA A 206 31.15 10.78 14.97
N GLN A 207 31.37 10.98 13.67
CA GLN A 207 32.04 12.18 13.13
C GLN A 207 31.18 13.45 13.26
N PHE A 208 29.86 13.32 13.12
CA PHE A 208 28.90 14.43 13.18
C PHE A 208 28.45 14.79 14.60
N ASN A 209 29.08 14.20 15.63
CA ASN A 209 28.71 14.36 17.04
C ASN A 209 27.25 13.90 17.35
N CYS A 210 26.78 12.86 16.66
CA CYS A 210 25.50 12.18 16.88
C CYS A 210 25.72 10.70 17.23
N GLY A 211 26.72 10.42 18.09
CA GLY A 211 27.17 9.06 18.38
C GLY A 211 26.04 8.10 18.81
N ILE A 212 26.11 6.88 18.29
CA ILE A 212 25.15 5.81 18.56
C ILE A 212 25.76 4.85 19.60
N GLU A 213 25.02 4.54 20.65
CA GLU A 213 25.40 3.58 21.70
C GLU A 213 24.94 2.15 21.36
N GLY A 214 23.73 2.01 20.82
CA GLY A 214 23.16 0.75 20.35
C GLY A 214 22.69 0.86 18.91
N TRP A 215 23.06 -0.10 18.07
CA TRP A 215 22.76 -0.09 16.63
C TRP A 215 22.41 -1.51 16.15
N HIS A 216 21.15 -1.74 15.80
CA HIS A 216 20.69 -3.08 15.41
C HIS A 216 19.46 -3.04 14.49
N THR A 217 19.06 -4.21 13.99
CA THR A 217 17.78 -4.40 13.31
C THR A 217 16.65 -4.53 14.32
N GLU A 218 15.46 -4.10 13.96
CA GLU A 218 14.27 -4.16 14.82
C GLU A 218 13.07 -4.80 14.09
N GLY A 219 11.95 -4.93 14.80
CA GLY A 219 10.74 -5.59 14.36
C GLY A 219 10.12 -4.91 13.14
N GLY A 220 10.02 -5.66 12.04
CA GLY A 220 9.45 -5.19 10.78
C GLY A 220 10.43 -5.29 9.61
N PRO A 221 9.92 -5.10 8.38
CA PRO A 221 10.75 -5.11 7.18
C PRO A 221 11.61 -3.85 7.09
N GLY A 222 12.93 -3.99 6.90
CA GLY A 222 13.84 -2.86 6.71
C GLY A 222 14.04 -1.94 7.93
N VAL A 223 13.59 -2.34 9.13
CA VAL A 223 13.65 -1.48 10.32
C VAL A 223 15.01 -1.58 11.02
N TYR A 224 15.60 -0.42 11.31
CA TYR A 224 16.75 -0.27 12.20
C TYR A 224 16.37 0.55 13.42
N GLU A 225 17.08 0.33 14.53
CA GLU A 225 16.99 1.14 15.74
C GLU A 225 18.36 1.75 16.07
N ALA A 226 18.36 3.08 16.28
CA ALA A 226 19.51 3.82 16.79
C ALA A 226 19.23 4.31 18.20
N ALA A 227 19.94 3.75 19.18
CA ALA A 227 20.01 4.28 20.53
C ALA A 227 21.11 5.35 20.59
N LEU A 228 20.74 6.63 20.63
CA LEU A 228 21.71 7.72 20.69
C LEU A 228 22.38 7.78 22.07
N LYS A 229 23.70 8.01 22.07
CA LYS A 229 24.50 8.05 23.30
C LYS A 229 24.04 9.17 24.22
N VAL A 230 23.76 8.82 25.48
CA VAL A 230 23.28 9.75 26.52
C VAL A 230 24.15 11.00 26.63
N CYS A 231 23.51 12.16 26.73
CA CYS A 231 24.14 13.47 26.97
C CYS A 231 23.15 14.42 27.67
N SER A 232 23.51 15.71 27.77
CA SER A 232 22.58 16.73 28.28
C SER A 232 21.32 16.77 27.39
N ILE A 233 20.18 17.12 27.99
CA ILE A 233 18.89 17.13 27.29
C ILE A 233 18.87 18.08 26.07
N THR A 234 19.57 19.22 26.15
CA THR A 234 19.69 20.20 25.07
C THR A 234 20.45 19.63 23.87
N GLU A 235 21.61 19.03 24.11
CA GLU A 235 22.40 18.37 23.08
C GLU A 235 21.67 17.13 22.52
N MET A 236 20.94 16.38 23.35
CA MET A 236 20.18 15.22 22.88
C MET A 236 19.06 15.66 21.92
N ALA A 237 18.37 16.76 22.21
CA ALA A 237 17.34 17.29 21.32
C ALA A 237 17.92 17.66 19.95
N ASP A 238 19.11 18.27 19.93
CA ASP A 238 19.83 18.59 18.70
C ASP A 238 20.25 17.34 17.95
N ARG A 239 20.84 16.37 18.66
CA ARG A 239 21.28 15.08 18.08
C ARG A 239 20.16 14.32 17.42
N VAL A 240 18.95 14.32 17.98
CA VAL A 240 17.80 13.63 17.37
C VAL A 240 17.43 14.27 16.02
N SER A 241 17.30 15.60 15.95
CA SER A 241 17.00 16.30 14.70
C SER A 241 18.12 16.11 13.67
N LEU A 242 19.37 16.20 14.11
CA LEU A 242 20.55 16.05 13.27
C LEU A 242 20.80 14.61 12.83
N PHE A 243 20.43 13.61 13.63
CA PHE A 243 20.50 12.20 13.24
C PHE A 243 19.49 11.89 12.13
N LYS A 244 18.28 12.45 12.19
CA LYS A 244 17.30 12.33 11.10
C LYS A 244 17.85 12.90 9.78
N LEU A 245 18.53 14.07 9.85
CA LEU A 245 19.22 14.65 8.69
C LEU A 245 20.32 13.70 8.18
N LEU A 246 21.21 13.26 9.07
CA LEU A 246 22.32 12.35 8.74
C LEU A 246 21.82 11.07 8.06
N ALA A 247 20.85 10.38 8.66
CA ALA A 247 20.32 9.14 8.13
C ALA A 247 19.74 9.34 6.72
N LYS A 248 18.97 10.43 6.51
CA LYS A 248 18.41 10.79 5.20
C LYS A 248 19.51 11.13 4.18
N SER A 249 20.52 11.91 4.58
CA SER A 249 21.63 12.28 3.70
C SER A 249 22.46 11.08 3.26
N ILE A 250 22.84 10.20 4.20
CA ILE A 250 23.53 8.95 3.86
C ILE A 250 22.61 8.04 3.04
N GLY A 251 21.31 8.01 3.33
CA GLY A 251 20.33 7.27 2.52
C GLY A 251 20.40 7.63 1.02
N ILE A 252 20.48 8.93 0.69
CA ILE A 252 20.55 9.41 -0.69
C ILE A 252 21.73 8.79 -1.45
N GLU A 253 22.92 8.77 -0.84
CA GLU A 253 24.14 8.18 -1.44
C GLU A 253 23.97 6.68 -1.74
N HIS A 254 23.21 5.97 -0.90
CA HIS A 254 23.00 4.53 -1.01
C HIS A 254 21.73 4.13 -1.78
N GLY A 255 20.88 5.09 -2.15
CA GLY A 255 19.59 4.79 -2.79
C GLY A 255 18.60 4.17 -1.84
N ILE A 256 18.65 4.61 -0.59
CA ILE A 256 17.78 4.18 0.49
C ILE A 256 17.08 5.42 1.02
N THR A 257 15.76 5.32 1.23
CA THR A 257 14.95 6.37 1.85
C THR A 257 14.59 5.94 3.27
N PRO A 258 15.23 6.50 4.30
CA PRO A 258 14.83 6.27 5.69
C PRO A 258 13.54 7.01 6.01
N CYS A 259 12.61 6.33 6.66
CA CYS A 259 11.30 6.83 7.03
C CYS A 259 11.10 6.74 8.54
N PHE A 260 11.00 7.91 9.18
CA PHE A 260 10.79 8.06 10.63
C PHE A 260 9.30 8.24 10.99
N MET A 261 8.37 7.99 10.06
CA MET A 261 6.94 8.01 10.39
C MET A 261 6.64 6.98 11.48
N ALA A 262 5.74 7.31 12.42
CA ALA A 262 5.35 6.40 13.49
C ALA A 262 4.71 5.10 12.97
N LYS A 263 4.01 5.14 11.84
CA LYS A 263 3.40 3.97 11.20
C LYS A 263 3.58 4.00 9.68
N PRO A 264 4.76 3.58 9.16
CA PRO A 264 5.03 3.60 7.72
C PRO A 264 4.23 2.54 6.95
N MET A 265 3.92 1.40 7.56
CA MET A 265 3.28 0.26 6.88
C MET A 265 2.15 -0.36 7.71
N TYR A 266 1.01 -0.61 7.06
CA TYR A 266 -0.12 -1.32 7.65
C TYR A 266 0.24 -2.78 7.99
N GLY A 267 -0.27 -3.29 9.12
CA GLY A 267 -0.05 -4.67 9.56
C GLY A 267 1.36 -5.00 10.05
N GLN A 268 2.28 -4.01 10.10
CA GLN A 268 3.64 -4.16 10.63
C GLN A 268 3.80 -3.36 11.93
N PRO A 269 4.81 -3.64 12.77
CA PRO A 269 5.16 -2.76 13.90
C PRO A 269 5.38 -1.30 13.46
N GLY A 270 5.07 -0.36 14.36
CA GLY A 270 5.34 1.06 14.12
C GLY A 270 6.73 1.46 14.57
N SER A 271 7.20 2.65 14.17
CA SER A 271 8.50 3.20 14.54
C SER A 271 8.42 3.97 15.86
N SER A 272 9.06 3.47 16.90
CA SER A 272 9.15 4.12 18.21
C SER A 272 10.19 5.24 18.29
N GLY A 273 9.96 6.18 19.22
CA GLY A 273 10.91 7.21 19.62
C GLY A 273 11.04 7.22 21.15
N HIS A 274 11.56 6.16 21.76
CA HIS A 274 11.59 6.05 23.22
C HIS A 274 12.56 7.08 23.83
N ILE A 275 12.09 7.78 24.86
CA ILE A 275 12.86 8.83 25.53
C ILE A 275 13.22 8.39 26.94
N HIS A 276 14.51 8.23 27.20
CA HIS A 276 15.06 8.06 28.53
C HIS A 276 15.40 9.41 29.15
N ILE A 277 15.03 9.64 30.41
CA ILE A 277 15.35 10.86 31.14
C ILE A 277 15.79 10.58 32.59
N SER A 278 16.76 11.35 33.06
CA SER A 278 17.20 11.40 34.45
C SER A 278 17.63 12.81 34.83
N LEU A 279 17.42 13.20 36.10
CA LEU A 279 18.02 14.41 36.66
C LEU A 279 19.30 14.07 37.42
N CYS A 280 20.30 14.93 37.30
CA CYS A 280 21.54 14.87 38.08
C CYS A 280 21.81 16.21 38.77
N ASP A 281 22.58 16.21 39.84
CA ASP A 281 23.20 17.45 40.33
C ASP A 281 24.32 17.92 39.37
N LEU A 282 24.91 19.09 39.65
CA LEU A 282 25.99 19.65 38.83
C LEU A 282 27.26 18.81 38.90
N GLU A 283 27.44 18.00 39.96
CA GLU A 283 28.54 17.05 40.12
C GLU A 283 28.30 15.72 39.38
N GLY A 284 27.09 15.47 38.87
CA GLY A 284 26.72 14.29 38.09
C GLY A 284 26.12 13.14 38.89
N LYS A 285 25.77 13.32 40.16
CA LYS A 285 25.03 12.35 40.96
C LYS A 285 23.57 12.29 40.49
N ASN A 286 23.07 11.09 40.23
CA ASN A 286 21.70 10.86 39.81
C ASN A 286 20.71 11.18 40.95
N MET A 287 19.81 12.13 40.71
CA MET A 287 18.85 12.66 41.67
C MET A 287 17.56 11.84 41.77
N PHE A 288 17.30 10.93 40.82
CA PHE A 288 16.19 9.99 40.89
C PHE A 288 16.52 8.76 41.74
N ALA A 289 17.81 8.48 41.93
CA ALA A 289 18.27 7.32 42.67
C ALA A 289 18.18 7.53 44.19
N ARG A 290 17.88 6.45 44.90
CA ARG A 290 18.05 6.34 46.36
C ARG A 290 19.08 5.25 46.65
N ASP A 291 19.94 5.46 47.65
CA ASP A 291 21.01 4.51 47.99
C ASP A 291 20.47 3.21 48.60
N THR A 292 19.38 3.30 49.37
CA THR A 292 18.68 2.16 49.99
C THR A 292 17.20 2.23 49.66
N PRO A 293 16.55 1.13 49.23
CA PRO A 293 15.11 1.14 48.96
C PRO A 293 14.31 1.59 50.19
N ASP A 294 13.34 2.47 49.96
CA ASP A 294 12.45 2.95 51.01
C ASP A 294 11.46 1.84 51.42
N PRO A 295 11.50 1.37 52.68
CA PRO A 295 10.63 0.30 53.15
C PRO A 295 9.16 0.72 53.25
N ASN A 296 8.87 2.01 53.25
CA ASN A 296 7.51 2.57 53.37
C ASN A 296 7.02 3.18 52.06
N ALA A 297 7.65 2.83 50.93
CA ALA A 297 7.23 3.32 49.63
C ALA A 297 5.75 2.97 49.37
N PRO A 298 4.94 3.89 48.82
CA PRO A 298 3.55 3.61 48.48
C PRO A 298 3.39 2.38 47.57
N TRP A 299 4.40 2.12 46.74
CA TRP A 299 4.47 0.99 45.82
C TRP A 299 5.89 0.41 45.82
N SER A 300 6.02 -0.92 45.87
CA SER A 300 7.31 -1.63 45.84
C SER A 300 8.15 -1.27 44.61
N ASP A 301 7.50 -1.10 43.47
CA ASP A 301 8.10 -0.76 42.18
C ASP A 301 8.86 0.58 42.23
N ALA A 302 8.41 1.51 43.08
CA ALA A 302 9.02 2.83 43.29
C ALA A 302 9.88 2.92 44.57
N ALA A 303 10.18 1.79 45.23
CA ALA A 303 10.94 1.78 46.49
C ALA A 303 12.36 2.35 46.32
N SER A 304 12.99 2.09 45.18
CA SER A 304 14.34 2.55 44.84
C SER A 304 14.40 3.98 44.29
N LEU A 305 13.25 4.64 44.05
CA LEU A 305 13.20 6.04 43.64
C LEU A 305 13.38 6.98 44.85
N SER A 306 14.08 8.09 44.63
CA SER A 306 14.08 9.22 45.53
C SER A 306 12.70 9.90 45.56
N ASP A 307 12.44 10.76 46.54
CA ASP A 307 11.18 11.52 46.61
C ASP A 307 11.03 12.42 45.36
N MET A 308 12.14 13.01 44.91
CA MET A 308 12.20 13.78 43.66
C MET A 308 11.84 12.91 42.45
N GLY A 309 12.36 11.69 42.36
CA GLY A 309 12.02 10.74 41.30
C GLY A 309 10.53 10.37 41.30
N ARG A 310 9.94 10.17 42.48
CA ARG A 310 8.49 9.87 42.59
C ARG A 310 7.62 11.05 42.18
N GLN A 311 7.99 12.26 42.61
CA GLN A 311 7.29 13.50 42.27
C GLN A 311 7.39 13.81 40.77
N PHE A 312 8.57 13.57 40.17
CA PHE A 312 8.75 13.70 38.73
C PHE A 312 7.85 12.73 37.95
N LEU A 313 7.79 11.46 38.38
CA LEU A 313 6.90 10.47 37.80
C LEU A 313 5.42 10.87 37.93
N ALA A 314 5.01 11.38 39.10
CA ALA A 314 3.65 11.85 39.33
C ALA A 314 3.29 13.03 38.42
N GLY A 315 4.19 14.00 38.27
CA GLY A 315 4.02 15.13 37.35
C GLY A 315 3.86 14.70 35.89
N LEU A 316 4.70 13.75 35.44
CA LEU A 316 4.57 13.17 34.10
C LEU A 316 3.22 12.48 33.90
N LEU A 317 2.83 11.57 34.80
CA LEU A 317 1.58 10.81 34.70
C LEU A 317 0.33 11.71 34.64
N GLU A 318 0.32 12.81 35.41
CA GLU A 318 -0.78 13.78 35.39
C GLU A 318 -0.85 14.56 34.07
N ALA A 319 0.30 14.88 33.47
CA ALA A 319 0.38 15.68 32.24
C ALA A 319 0.19 14.86 30.95
N LEU A 320 0.46 13.55 30.97
CA LEU A 320 0.42 12.68 29.77
C LEU A 320 -0.78 12.92 28.83
N PRO A 321 -2.05 12.92 29.29
CA PRO A 321 -3.19 13.09 28.38
C PRO A 321 -3.25 14.46 27.72
N ASP A 322 -2.67 15.48 28.36
CA ASP A 322 -2.75 16.87 27.91
C ASP A 322 -1.62 17.21 26.94
N ILE A 323 -0.49 16.49 26.98
CA ILE A 323 0.71 16.77 26.18
C ILE A 323 0.86 15.84 24.95
N MET A 324 -0.13 14.97 24.72
CA MET A 324 -0.14 13.97 23.63
C MET A 324 0.24 14.53 22.26
N PRO A 325 -0.23 15.73 21.82
CA PRO A 325 0.14 16.26 20.51
C PRO A 325 1.65 16.49 20.33
N LEU A 326 2.42 16.61 21.41
CA LEU A 326 3.89 16.77 21.33
C LEU A 326 4.64 15.42 21.26
N PHE A 327 3.98 14.31 21.61
CA PHE A 327 4.50 12.94 21.46
C PHE A 327 4.03 12.25 20.19
N ALA A 328 2.79 12.54 19.79
CA ALA A 328 2.11 12.01 18.62
C ALA A 328 1.61 13.19 17.77
N PRO A 329 2.52 13.86 17.04
CA PRO A 329 2.21 15.14 16.39
C PRO A 329 1.40 15.00 15.12
N THR A 330 1.23 13.80 14.56
CA THR A 330 0.51 13.59 13.29
C THR A 330 -0.62 12.59 13.44
N ILE A 331 -1.55 12.58 12.48
CA ILE A 331 -2.61 11.56 12.39
C ILE A 331 -2.01 10.17 12.23
N ASN A 332 -0.85 10.05 11.58
CA ASN A 332 -0.12 8.81 11.43
C ASN A 332 0.40 8.28 12.79
N SER A 333 0.79 9.16 13.72
CA SER A 333 1.23 8.79 15.06
C SER A 333 0.20 7.93 15.80
N TYR A 334 -1.10 8.28 15.70
CA TYR A 334 -2.17 7.53 16.35
C TYR A 334 -2.46 6.17 15.69
N LYS A 335 -1.97 5.91 14.47
CA LYS A 335 -2.02 4.57 13.85
C LYS A 335 -0.99 3.59 14.44
N ARG A 336 0.03 4.11 15.14
CA ARG A 336 0.97 3.31 15.95
C ARG A 336 0.35 2.96 17.32
N LEU A 337 -0.40 3.89 17.91
CA LEU A 337 -1.01 3.77 19.24
C LEU A 337 -2.28 2.90 19.24
N VAL A 338 -2.14 1.64 18.86
CA VAL A 338 -3.23 0.64 18.88
C VAL A 338 -2.85 -0.54 19.76
N GLU A 339 -3.85 -1.10 20.46
CA GLU A 339 -3.69 -2.37 21.19
C GLU A 339 -3.22 -3.44 20.19
N ASN A 340 -2.03 -4.06 20.41
CA ASN A 340 -1.44 -5.24 19.72
C ASN A 340 0.04 -5.11 19.27
N TYR A 341 0.67 -3.92 19.29
CA TYR A 341 2.05 -3.73 18.79
C TYR A 341 3.04 -3.14 19.83
N TRP A 342 2.90 -3.48 21.11
CA TRP A 342 3.79 -3.01 22.19
C TRP A 342 3.81 -1.48 22.42
N ALA A 343 2.99 -0.71 21.69
CA ALA A 343 2.82 0.72 21.88
C ALA A 343 1.85 0.99 23.04
N PRO A 344 2.21 1.85 24.01
CA PRO A 344 1.36 2.11 25.15
C PRO A 344 0.21 3.06 24.78
N VAL A 345 -1.01 2.70 25.20
CA VAL A 345 -2.25 3.48 24.92
C VAL A 345 -2.92 4.01 26.18
N ASN A 346 -2.33 3.77 27.35
CA ASN A 346 -2.93 4.05 28.65
C ASN A 346 -2.00 4.90 29.53
N ILE A 347 -2.57 5.65 30.46
CA ILE A 347 -1.83 6.33 31.54
C ILE A 347 -1.36 5.26 32.52
N SER A 348 -0.11 4.82 32.39
CA SER A 348 0.44 3.70 33.15
C SER A 348 1.94 3.81 33.38
N TRP A 349 2.41 3.16 34.44
CA TRP A 349 3.82 3.02 34.75
C TRP A 349 4.14 1.67 35.40
N GLY A 350 5.40 1.27 35.41
CA GLY A 350 5.83 0.05 36.10
C GLY A 350 7.34 -0.14 36.07
N LEU A 351 7.86 -0.94 37.00
CA LEU A 351 9.27 -1.34 37.03
C LEU A 351 9.54 -2.37 35.93
N GLU A 352 10.40 -2.04 34.98
CA GLU A 352 10.72 -2.88 33.80
C GLU A 352 9.51 -3.31 32.95
N ASP A 353 8.39 -2.61 33.04
CA ASP A 353 7.19 -2.96 32.30
C ASP A 353 7.18 -2.33 30.91
N ARG A 354 7.34 -3.17 29.87
CA ARG A 354 7.35 -2.74 28.46
C ARG A 354 5.95 -2.42 27.89
N MET A 355 4.88 -2.73 28.63
CA MET A 355 3.50 -2.39 28.28
C MET A 355 3.05 -1.06 28.89
N ALA A 356 3.81 -0.55 29.87
CA ALA A 356 3.53 0.73 30.49
C ALA A 356 3.92 1.92 29.59
N SER A 357 3.22 3.05 29.73
CA SER A 357 3.61 4.32 29.11
C SER A 357 4.94 4.84 29.63
N ILE A 358 5.16 4.71 30.93
CA ILE A 358 6.41 5.08 31.60
C ILE A 358 7.02 3.84 32.24
N ARG A 359 8.11 3.35 31.66
CA ARG A 359 8.91 2.28 32.25
C ARG A 359 9.96 2.90 33.16
N ILE A 360 9.94 2.56 34.44
CA ILE A 360 11.02 2.97 35.35
C ILE A 360 12.09 1.88 35.38
N ILE A 361 13.36 2.31 35.35
CA ILE A 361 14.52 1.44 35.37
C ILE A 361 15.34 1.84 36.60
N THR A 362 15.22 1.06 37.67
CA THR A 362 15.79 1.34 38.99
C THR A 362 16.37 0.04 39.59
N PRO A 363 17.16 0.10 40.67
CA PRO A 363 17.59 -1.11 41.39
C PRO A 363 16.40 -2.01 41.78
N PRO A 364 16.53 -3.34 41.65
CA PRO A 364 17.77 -4.09 41.39
C PRO A 364 18.13 -4.28 39.90
N VAL A 365 17.35 -3.73 38.97
CA VAL A 365 17.50 -3.93 37.53
C VAL A 365 18.75 -3.23 36.99
N CYS A 366 19.08 -2.07 37.55
CA CYS A 366 20.29 -1.33 37.23
C CYS A 366 20.99 -0.84 38.50
N LYS A 367 22.24 -0.39 38.35
CA LYS A 367 22.94 0.32 39.43
C LYS A 367 22.22 1.65 39.76
N PRO A 368 22.27 2.16 41.01
CA PRO A 368 21.58 3.41 41.38
C PRO A 368 21.87 4.59 40.45
N GLY A 369 23.13 4.80 40.06
CA GLY A 369 23.50 5.90 39.14
C GLY A 369 22.91 5.80 37.72
N ALA A 370 22.38 4.65 37.32
CA ALA A 370 21.72 4.44 36.03
C ALA A 370 20.17 4.55 36.11
N THR A 371 19.65 5.00 37.26
CA THR A 371 18.21 5.17 37.50
C THR A 371 17.62 6.17 36.53
N ARG A 372 16.58 5.78 35.79
CA ARG A 372 15.95 6.64 34.77
C ARG A 372 14.51 6.23 34.51
N MET A 373 13.77 7.09 33.83
CA MET A 373 12.45 6.80 33.30
C MET A 373 12.51 6.74 31.78
N GLU A 374 11.82 5.78 31.19
CA GLU A 374 11.66 5.60 29.75
C GLU A 374 10.21 5.94 29.38
N VAL A 375 10.01 7.03 28.65
CA VAL A 375 8.72 7.45 28.09
C VAL A 375 8.57 6.82 26.71
N ARG A 376 7.62 5.90 26.59
CA ARG A 376 7.49 4.98 25.42
C ARG A 376 6.46 5.42 24.39
N ILE A 377 5.65 6.43 24.74
CA ILE A 377 4.56 6.95 23.92
C ILE A 377 5.05 7.56 22.60
N PRO A 378 6.11 8.38 22.56
CA PRO A 378 6.48 9.09 21.34
C PRO A 378 6.82 8.14 20.18
N GLY A 379 6.42 8.54 18.97
CA GLY A 379 6.88 7.91 17.72
C GLY A 379 8.17 8.56 17.22
N ALA A 380 8.86 7.90 16.28
CA ALA A 380 10.07 8.46 15.68
C ALA A 380 9.83 9.79 14.91
N ASP A 381 8.58 10.15 14.67
CA ASP A 381 8.10 11.39 14.05
C ASP A 381 8.07 12.59 15.00
N LEU A 382 8.42 12.40 16.28
CA LEU A 382 8.43 13.45 17.30
C LEU A 382 9.32 14.66 16.93
N HIS A 383 8.90 15.86 17.35
CA HIS A 383 9.77 17.04 17.42
C HIS A 383 10.58 16.95 18.73
N PRO A 384 11.91 16.75 18.69
CA PRO A 384 12.68 16.40 19.89
C PRO A 384 12.70 17.47 20.97
N HIS A 385 12.85 18.74 20.61
CA HIS A 385 12.87 19.80 21.61
C HIS A 385 11.54 19.95 22.36
N TYR A 386 10.40 19.84 21.65
CA TYR A 386 9.09 19.88 22.30
C TYR A 386 8.85 18.65 23.18
N ALA A 387 9.13 17.45 22.68
CA ALA A 387 8.91 16.21 23.43
C ALA A 387 9.79 16.14 24.69
N LEU A 388 11.10 16.43 24.56
CA LEU A 388 12.02 16.47 25.70
C LEU A 388 11.69 17.62 26.66
N GLY A 389 11.34 18.79 26.13
CA GLY A 389 10.98 19.96 26.91
C GLY A 389 9.73 19.72 27.75
N VAL A 390 8.67 19.16 27.16
CA VAL A 390 7.43 18.91 27.89
C VAL A 390 7.56 17.80 28.94
N ILE A 391 8.37 16.77 28.68
CA ILE A 391 8.72 15.75 29.69
C ILE A 391 9.41 16.43 30.88
N LEU A 392 10.41 17.25 30.62
CA LEU A 392 11.15 17.94 31.68
C LEU A 392 10.25 18.91 32.45
N ALA A 393 9.43 19.70 31.76
CA ALA A 393 8.54 20.69 32.38
C ALA A 393 7.44 20.02 33.22
N ALA A 394 6.81 18.96 32.72
CA ALA A 394 5.78 18.22 33.45
C ALA A 394 6.34 17.51 34.69
N GLY A 395 7.50 16.87 34.56
CA GLY A 395 8.16 16.24 35.71
C GLY A 395 8.66 17.27 36.73
N TRP A 396 9.20 18.41 36.28
CA TRP A 396 9.62 19.49 37.17
C TRP A 396 8.45 20.10 37.94
N ARG A 397 7.32 20.34 37.27
CA ARG A 397 6.06 20.74 37.94
C ARG A 397 5.68 19.77 39.05
N GLY A 398 5.83 18.46 38.81
CA GLY A 398 5.58 17.43 39.81
C GLY A 398 6.44 17.58 41.07
N ILE A 399 7.72 17.93 40.89
CA ILE A 399 8.68 18.22 41.97
C ILE A 399 8.27 19.50 42.72
N GLU A 400 7.99 20.60 42.01
CA GLU A 400 7.62 21.88 42.61
C GLU A 400 6.34 21.78 43.44
N LYS A 401 5.33 21.06 42.92
CA LYS A 401 4.05 20.83 43.60
C LYS A 401 4.07 19.64 44.57
N LYS A 402 5.19 18.92 44.67
CA LYS A 402 5.37 17.72 45.50
C LYS A 402 4.24 16.70 45.31
N LEU A 403 3.92 16.38 44.06
CA LEU A 403 2.78 15.53 43.72
C LEU A 403 3.01 14.07 44.13
N ASP A 404 1.94 13.43 44.59
CA ASP A 404 1.88 12.00 44.86
C ASP A 404 1.46 11.20 43.62
N ILE A 405 1.98 9.96 43.50
CA ILE A 405 1.62 9.04 42.43
C ILE A 405 0.21 8.50 42.67
N LYS A 406 -0.77 9.01 41.91
CA LYS A 406 -2.19 8.62 42.02
C LYS A 406 -2.54 7.32 41.30
N VAL A 407 -1.77 6.96 40.26
CA VAL A 407 -2.01 5.79 39.42
C VAL A 407 -1.21 4.61 39.97
N PRO A 408 -1.81 3.44 40.26
CA PRO A 408 -1.04 2.26 40.70
C PRO A 408 -0.12 1.75 39.57
N PRO A 409 1.01 1.10 39.90
CA PRO A 409 1.85 0.46 38.89
C PRO A 409 1.12 -0.71 38.24
N MET A 410 1.51 -1.05 37.02
CA MET A 410 0.93 -2.16 36.26
C MET A 410 0.96 -3.49 37.03
N SER A 411 2.00 -3.74 37.82
CA SER A 411 2.17 -4.92 38.68
C SER A 411 1.11 -5.05 39.78
N ALA A 412 0.47 -3.94 40.19
CA ALA A 412 -0.55 -3.90 41.22
C ALA A 412 -2.00 -4.02 40.68
N LEU A 413 -2.18 -4.02 39.36
CA LEU A 413 -3.49 -4.12 38.73
C LEU A 413 -4.03 -5.55 38.80
N LYS A 414 -5.33 -5.72 39.06
CA LYS A 414 -5.97 -7.04 39.03
C LYS A 414 -6.24 -7.45 37.58
N LYS A 415 -6.34 -8.76 37.35
CA LYS A 415 -6.67 -9.33 36.04
C LYS A 415 -8.03 -8.79 35.56
N GLY A 416 -8.02 -7.99 34.51
CA GLY A 416 -9.21 -7.35 33.93
C GLY A 416 -9.30 -5.84 34.15
N ASP A 417 -8.57 -5.31 35.13
CA ASP A 417 -8.45 -3.86 35.33
C ASP A 417 -7.61 -3.26 34.20
N ARG A 418 -8.05 -2.11 33.67
CA ARG A 418 -7.29 -1.34 32.66
C ARG A 418 -7.07 0.08 33.18
N PRO A 419 -5.85 0.64 33.07
CA PRO A 419 -5.62 2.05 33.36
C PRO A 419 -6.41 2.94 32.40
N ALA A 420 -6.57 4.21 32.76
CA ALA A 420 -7.25 5.19 31.92
C ALA A 420 -6.56 5.32 30.55
N LEU A 421 -7.34 5.42 29.49
CA LEU A 421 -6.85 5.57 28.11
C LEU A 421 -6.28 6.97 27.86
N LEU A 422 -5.20 7.03 27.09
CA LEU A 422 -4.74 8.27 26.48
C LEU A 422 -5.65 8.64 25.29
N PRO A 423 -5.70 9.93 24.91
CA PRO A 423 -6.29 10.34 23.63
C PRO A 423 -5.79 9.46 22.48
N ASN A 424 -6.72 8.86 21.73
CA ASN A 424 -6.41 7.89 20.68
C ASN A 424 -6.54 8.47 19.26
N THR A 425 -6.84 9.76 19.15
CA THR A 425 -6.85 10.51 17.90
C THR A 425 -6.19 11.88 18.09
N LEU A 426 -5.66 12.45 17.00
CA LEU A 426 -5.10 13.80 17.01
C LEU A 426 -6.16 14.83 17.44
N GLU A 427 -7.41 14.67 17.00
CA GLU A 427 -8.53 15.55 17.35
C GLU A 427 -8.81 15.58 18.86
N GLU A 428 -8.90 14.42 19.52
CA GLU A 428 -9.08 14.37 20.97
C GLU A 428 -7.88 14.94 21.72
N ALA A 429 -6.67 14.70 21.21
CA ALA A 429 -5.43 15.15 21.81
C ALA A 429 -5.29 16.68 21.77
N ILE A 430 -5.58 17.32 20.63
CA ILE A 430 -5.50 18.79 20.52
C ILE A 430 -6.61 19.48 21.31
N LYS A 431 -7.79 18.87 21.42
CA LYS A 431 -8.89 19.38 22.24
C LYS A 431 -8.50 19.41 23.72
N ARG A 432 -7.81 18.38 24.20
CA ARG A 432 -7.27 18.37 25.57
C ARG A 432 -6.12 19.34 25.74
N PHE A 433 -5.14 19.32 24.83
CA PHE A 433 -3.96 20.18 24.88
C PHE A 433 -4.32 21.68 24.97
N SER A 434 -5.29 22.13 24.19
CA SER A 434 -5.76 23.52 24.13
C SER A 434 -6.79 23.89 25.20
N ALA A 435 -7.28 22.95 26.01
CA ALA A 435 -8.30 23.24 27.01
C ALA A 435 -7.79 24.26 28.06
N PRO A 436 -8.63 25.16 28.58
CA PRO A 436 -8.21 26.12 29.60
C PRO A 436 -7.60 25.48 30.86
N GLU A 437 -8.08 24.29 31.24
CA GLU A 437 -7.63 23.49 32.38
C GLU A 437 -6.44 22.56 32.09
N SER A 438 -5.98 22.53 30.83
CA SER A 438 -4.88 21.67 30.37
C SER A 438 -3.60 21.94 31.15
N VAL A 439 -2.94 20.89 31.63
CA VAL A 439 -1.61 21.00 32.24
C VAL A 439 -0.59 21.60 31.26
N ALA A 440 -0.80 21.44 29.95
CA ALA A 440 0.06 22.04 28.93
C ALA A 440 0.11 23.58 29.05
N ARG A 441 -1.01 24.24 29.36
CA ARG A 441 -1.06 25.70 29.56
C ARG A 441 -0.40 26.16 30.86
N GLU A 442 -0.19 25.25 31.80
CA GLU A 442 0.53 25.54 33.04
C GLU A 442 2.06 25.46 32.84
N ILE A 443 2.52 24.50 32.03
CA ILE A 443 3.95 24.19 31.87
C ILE A 443 4.58 24.80 30.61
N LEU A 444 3.78 25.26 29.64
CA LEU A 444 4.22 25.87 28.38
C LEU A 444 3.67 27.30 28.24
N ASP A 445 4.24 28.05 27.29
CA ASP A 445 3.70 29.35 26.90
C ASP A 445 2.32 29.19 26.23
N GLY A 446 1.35 30.01 26.62
CA GLY A 446 -0.01 29.96 26.07
C GLY A 446 -0.09 30.26 24.58
N GLU A 447 0.76 31.16 24.07
CA GLU A 447 0.85 31.47 22.64
C GLU A 447 1.35 30.26 21.85
N PHE A 448 2.31 29.51 22.40
CA PHE A 448 2.78 28.26 21.79
C PHE A 448 1.67 27.20 21.75
N VAL A 449 0.93 27.03 22.85
CA VAL A 449 -0.19 26.07 22.90
C VAL A 449 -1.23 26.40 21.84
N ASP A 450 -1.62 27.67 21.71
CA ASP A 450 -2.60 28.10 20.71
C ASP A 450 -2.06 27.91 19.28
N PHE A 451 -0.81 28.30 19.04
CA PHE A 451 -0.14 28.14 17.75
C PHE A 451 -0.06 26.66 17.32
N PHE A 452 0.48 25.79 18.17
CA PHE A 452 0.65 24.37 17.83
C PHE A 452 -0.70 23.66 17.68
N THR A 453 -1.72 24.08 18.43
CA THR A 453 -3.10 23.62 18.21
C THR A 453 -3.56 23.96 16.78
N ALA A 454 -3.39 25.22 16.36
CA ALA A 454 -3.78 25.66 15.02
C ALA A 454 -3.06 24.89 13.90
N THR A 455 -1.76 24.57 14.06
CA THR A 455 -1.03 23.78 13.05
C THR A 455 -1.54 22.34 12.95
N ARG A 456 -1.95 21.71 14.07
CA ARG A 456 -2.53 20.37 14.06
C ARG A 456 -3.99 20.34 13.59
N GLU A 457 -4.75 21.41 13.81
CA GLU A 457 -6.07 21.60 13.19
C GLU A 457 -5.98 21.68 11.67
N HIS A 458 -4.93 22.31 11.15
CA HIS A 458 -4.66 22.32 9.71
C HIS A 458 -4.40 20.90 9.17
N GLU A 459 -3.58 20.09 9.86
CA GLU A 459 -3.36 18.69 9.47
C GLU A 459 -4.68 17.88 9.46
N LEU A 460 -5.52 18.04 10.50
CA LEU A 460 -6.85 17.42 10.54
C LEU A 460 -7.74 17.83 9.38
N LYS A 461 -7.70 19.11 8.99
CA LYS A 461 -8.45 19.63 7.85
C LYS A 461 -7.98 18.97 6.54
N VAL A 462 -6.68 18.96 6.28
CA VAL A 462 -6.09 18.34 5.07
C VAL A 462 -6.45 16.86 5.00
N TRP A 463 -6.38 16.14 6.12
CA TRP A 463 -6.75 14.73 6.17
C TRP A 463 -8.24 14.47 5.95
N ARG A 464 -9.13 15.31 6.49
CA ARG A 464 -10.58 15.20 6.28
C ARG A 464 -10.99 15.44 4.83
N GLU A 465 -10.25 16.28 4.12
CA GLU A 465 -10.46 16.56 2.69
C GLU A 465 -9.91 15.43 1.78
N ALA A 466 -9.02 14.58 2.29
CA ALA A 466 -8.42 13.48 1.53
C ALA A 466 -9.35 12.25 1.46
N VAL A 467 -9.58 11.75 0.24
CA VAL A 467 -10.22 10.43 0.02
C VAL A 467 -9.15 9.34 0.05
N THR A 468 -9.29 8.39 0.96
CA THR A 468 -8.33 7.29 1.15
C THR A 468 -8.74 6.03 0.39
N ASP A 469 -7.76 5.23 -0.04
CA ASP A 469 -7.98 3.92 -0.69
C ASP A 469 -8.88 3.00 0.14
N CYS A 470 -8.79 3.08 1.47
CA CYS A 470 -9.60 2.29 2.39
C CYS A 470 -11.08 2.67 2.33
N GLN A 471 -11.41 3.96 2.16
CA GLN A 471 -12.81 4.40 1.97
C GLN A 471 -13.37 3.93 0.62
N LEU A 472 -12.53 3.92 -0.43
CA LEU A 472 -12.88 3.32 -1.72
C LEU A 472 -13.14 1.82 -1.60
N LEU A 473 -12.33 1.08 -0.82
CA LEU A 473 -12.52 -0.35 -0.56
C LEU A 473 -13.73 -0.64 0.33
N TYR A 474 -14.04 0.17 1.35
CA TYR A 474 -15.22 -0.03 2.20
C TYR A 474 -16.54 0.28 1.50
N ALA A 475 -16.50 1.16 0.49
CA ALA A 475 -17.63 1.33 -0.42
C ALA A 475 -17.86 0.08 -1.31
N MET A 476 -16.99 -0.93 -1.24
CA MET A 476 -17.14 -2.20 -1.97
C MET A 476 -17.67 -3.34 -1.07
N ASP A 477 -18.50 -4.18 -1.70
CA ASP A 477 -19.30 -5.32 -1.22
C ASP A 477 -18.74 -6.14 -0.03
N PHE A 478 -19.62 -6.60 0.90
CA PHE A 478 -19.27 -7.44 2.07
C PHE A 478 -18.42 -8.66 1.71
N SER A 479 -18.65 -9.25 0.53
CA SER A 479 -17.91 -10.40 0.03
C SER A 479 -16.43 -10.09 -0.16
N LEU A 480 -16.08 -8.88 -0.61
CA LEU A 480 -14.67 -8.46 -0.78
C LEU A 480 -13.96 -8.24 0.55
N GLN A 481 -14.68 -7.95 1.61
CA GLN A 481 -14.08 -7.68 2.92
C GLN A 481 -13.77 -8.98 3.68
N ASN A 482 -14.62 -10.00 3.55
CA ASN A 482 -14.59 -11.17 4.42
C ASN A 482 -14.28 -12.49 3.72
N HIS A 483 -14.08 -12.51 2.40
CA HIS A 483 -13.96 -13.77 1.64
C HIS A 483 -12.90 -14.73 2.19
N LYS A 484 -11.75 -14.23 2.65
CA LYS A 484 -10.66 -15.07 3.20
C LYS A 484 -11.07 -15.83 4.47
N SER A 485 -12.05 -15.34 5.23
CA SER A 485 -12.53 -16.00 6.47
C SER A 485 -13.28 -17.31 6.23
N PHE A 486 -13.68 -17.56 4.97
CA PHE A 486 -14.37 -18.79 4.55
C PHE A 486 -13.41 -19.90 4.11
N ILE A 487 -12.11 -19.63 4.00
CA ILE A 487 -11.12 -20.69 3.70
C ILE A 487 -11.15 -21.75 4.80
N GLY A 488 -11.27 -23.01 4.41
CA GLY A 488 -11.41 -24.17 5.28
C GLY A 488 -12.85 -24.52 5.65
N ARG A 489 -13.85 -23.73 5.21
CA ARG A 489 -15.28 -24.00 5.45
C ARG A 489 -15.95 -24.67 4.24
N PRO A 490 -17.03 -25.44 4.45
CA PRO A 490 -17.87 -25.92 3.36
C PRO A 490 -18.48 -24.77 2.55
N ALA A 491 -18.69 -24.97 1.25
CA ALA A 491 -19.33 -23.97 0.38
C ALA A 491 -20.74 -23.60 0.86
N THR A 492 -21.44 -24.50 1.55
CA THR A 492 -22.77 -24.22 2.13
C THR A 492 -22.76 -23.12 3.20
N ASP A 493 -21.60 -22.81 3.78
CA ASP A 493 -21.45 -21.74 4.78
C ASP A 493 -21.31 -20.35 4.12
N LEU A 494 -21.18 -20.29 2.80
CA LEU A 494 -20.97 -19.04 2.08
C LEU A 494 -22.21 -18.13 2.14
N PRO A 495 -22.01 -16.80 2.14
CA PRO A 495 -23.10 -15.87 1.90
C PRO A 495 -23.69 -16.11 0.51
N THR A 496 -24.99 -15.90 0.34
CA THR A 496 -25.67 -16.10 -0.95
C THR A 496 -26.21 -14.76 -1.48
N PRO A 497 -26.18 -14.56 -2.81
CA PRO A 497 -25.63 -15.47 -3.82
C PRO A 497 -24.09 -15.43 -3.91
N SER A 498 -23.45 -16.57 -4.16
CA SER A 498 -21.98 -16.65 -4.35
C SER A 498 -21.60 -17.54 -5.53
N VAL A 499 -20.58 -17.16 -6.30
CA VAL A 499 -19.95 -18.03 -7.31
C VAL A 499 -18.93 -18.96 -6.67
N VAL A 500 -19.07 -20.25 -6.99
CA VAL A 500 -18.21 -21.35 -6.54
C VAL A 500 -17.50 -21.98 -7.73
N LEU A 501 -16.18 -22.09 -7.65
CA LEU A 501 -15.31 -22.67 -8.67
C LEU A 501 -14.72 -23.99 -8.20
N SER A 502 -15.00 -25.09 -8.90
CA SER A 502 -14.32 -26.38 -8.68
C SER A 502 -12.91 -26.33 -9.27
N LYS A 503 -11.89 -26.26 -8.41
CA LYS A 503 -10.49 -26.27 -8.85
C LYS A 503 -10.11 -27.58 -9.57
N PRO A 504 -10.48 -28.78 -9.07
CA PRO A 504 -10.17 -30.03 -9.76
C PRO A 504 -10.78 -30.10 -11.17
N THR A 505 -12.01 -29.59 -11.34
CA THR A 505 -12.66 -29.56 -12.67
C THR A 505 -12.00 -28.53 -13.59
N LEU A 506 -11.68 -27.33 -13.09
CA LEU A 506 -10.92 -26.32 -13.83
C LEU A 506 -9.60 -26.87 -14.35
N GLU A 507 -8.80 -27.48 -13.46
CA GLU A 507 -7.48 -28.02 -13.79
C GLU A 507 -7.57 -29.17 -14.80
N ARG A 508 -8.57 -30.06 -14.65
CA ARG A 508 -8.81 -31.16 -15.60
C ARG A 508 -9.14 -30.63 -16.99
N ASN A 509 -10.08 -29.69 -17.08
CA ASN A 509 -10.50 -29.10 -18.35
C ASN A 509 -9.34 -28.36 -19.04
N ILE A 510 -8.56 -27.60 -18.28
CA ILE A 510 -7.39 -26.89 -18.81
C ILE A 510 -6.35 -27.87 -19.32
N LYS A 511 -6.02 -28.89 -18.51
CA LYS A 511 -5.02 -29.89 -18.87
C LYS A 511 -5.38 -30.65 -20.15
N GLN A 512 -6.66 -30.98 -20.33
CA GLN A 512 -7.13 -31.66 -21.53
C GLN A 512 -6.86 -30.83 -22.78
N LEU A 513 -7.31 -29.57 -22.83
CA LEU A 513 -7.11 -28.73 -24.01
C LEU A 513 -5.62 -28.45 -24.29
N LEU A 514 -4.82 -28.22 -23.24
CA LEU A 514 -3.38 -28.02 -23.40
C LEU A 514 -2.68 -29.26 -23.98
N GLN A 515 -3.15 -30.46 -23.61
CA GLN A 515 -2.65 -31.71 -24.17
C GLN A 515 -3.02 -31.83 -25.66
N ASP A 516 -4.25 -31.48 -26.04
CA ASP A 516 -4.71 -31.53 -27.44
C ASP A 516 -3.95 -30.55 -28.34
N VAL A 517 -3.72 -29.32 -27.86
CA VAL A 517 -2.87 -28.32 -28.52
C VAL A 517 -1.45 -28.85 -28.72
N LYS A 518 -0.88 -29.46 -27.68
CA LYS A 518 0.48 -30.02 -27.72
C LYS A 518 0.59 -31.18 -28.71
N GLU A 519 -0.39 -32.07 -28.76
CA GLU A 519 -0.42 -33.20 -29.69
C GLU A 519 -0.53 -32.77 -31.16
N LEU A 520 -1.21 -31.66 -31.43
CA LEU A 520 -1.30 -31.06 -32.75
C LEU A 520 -0.06 -30.26 -33.17
N GLY A 521 0.76 -29.83 -32.21
CA GLY A 521 1.93 -28.99 -32.48
C GLY A 521 1.58 -27.58 -32.94
N ILE A 522 0.45 -27.03 -32.49
CA ILE A 522 -0.02 -25.67 -32.82
C ILE A 522 0.22 -24.69 -31.66
N SER A 523 0.22 -23.39 -31.97
CA SER A 523 0.27 -22.33 -30.96
C SER A 523 -1.09 -22.18 -30.25
N PHE A 524 -1.09 -21.65 -29.04
CA PHE A 524 -2.33 -21.40 -28.28
C PHE A 524 -2.31 -20.02 -27.62
N ARG A 525 -3.46 -19.34 -27.74
CA ARG A 525 -3.71 -18.02 -27.17
C ARG A 525 -5.04 -18.03 -26.39
N PRO A 526 -5.02 -18.40 -25.10
CA PRO A 526 -6.24 -18.42 -24.29
C PRO A 526 -6.90 -17.04 -24.22
N HIS A 527 -8.22 -17.02 -24.28
CA HIS A 527 -9.01 -15.81 -24.09
C HIS A 527 -9.47 -15.69 -22.64
N VAL A 528 -9.01 -14.65 -21.93
CA VAL A 528 -9.17 -14.54 -20.46
C VAL A 528 -10.55 -14.05 -20.00
N LYS A 529 -11.48 -13.74 -20.92
CA LYS A 529 -12.74 -13.03 -20.65
C LYS A 529 -13.70 -13.73 -19.67
N THR A 530 -13.59 -15.05 -19.50
CA THR A 530 -14.59 -15.83 -18.76
C THR A 530 -14.45 -15.61 -17.26
N LEU A 531 -13.27 -15.88 -16.69
CA LEU A 531 -13.02 -15.77 -15.26
C LEU A 531 -12.15 -14.55 -14.90
N LYS A 532 -11.42 -13.96 -15.86
CA LYS A 532 -10.69 -12.70 -15.65
C LYS A 532 -9.86 -12.66 -14.36
N SER A 533 -9.17 -13.73 -13.99
CA SER A 533 -8.35 -13.78 -12.77
C SER A 533 -6.91 -14.18 -13.10
N LEU A 534 -5.99 -13.75 -12.23
CA LEU A 534 -4.56 -14.02 -12.39
C LEU A 534 -4.26 -15.51 -12.33
N GLU A 535 -4.91 -16.19 -11.39
CA GLU A 535 -4.72 -17.60 -11.07
C GLU A 535 -5.17 -18.48 -12.24
N VAL A 536 -6.37 -18.24 -12.78
CA VAL A 536 -6.88 -19.01 -13.93
C VAL A 536 -6.07 -18.71 -15.17
N THR A 537 -5.74 -17.45 -15.42
CA THR A 537 -4.94 -17.06 -16.60
C THR A 537 -3.58 -17.76 -16.59
N ARG A 538 -2.91 -17.84 -15.43
CA ARG A 538 -1.65 -18.57 -15.27
C ARG A 538 -1.81 -20.06 -15.61
N MET A 539 -2.89 -20.70 -15.14
CA MET A 539 -3.17 -22.10 -15.45
C MET A 539 -3.45 -22.31 -16.94
N MET A 540 -4.24 -21.42 -17.57
CA MET A 540 -4.53 -21.46 -19.02
C MET A 540 -3.26 -21.31 -19.87
N LEU A 541 -2.24 -20.60 -19.37
CA LEU A 541 -0.94 -20.44 -20.02
C LEU A 541 0.00 -21.63 -19.77
N GLY A 542 -0.44 -22.67 -19.05
CA GLY A 542 0.39 -23.82 -18.69
C GLY A 542 1.63 -23.39 -17.90
N ASN A 543 1.49 -22.41 -17.00
CA ASN A 543 2.58 -21.79 -16.24
C ASN A 543 3.73 -21.26 -17.12
N GLY A 544 3.41 -20.70 -18.28
CA GLY A 544 4.39 -20.10 -19.21
C GLY A 544 4.79 -20.98 -20.39
N THR A 545 4.19 -22.17 -20.52
CA THR A 545 4.28 -23.01 -21.72
C THR A 545 3.72 -22.27 -22.95
N HIS A 546 2.62 -21.54 -22.74
CA HIS A 546 2.08 -20.58 -23.68
C HIS A 546 2.26 -19.18 -23.09
N ARG A 547 2.54 -18.19 -23.95
CA ARG A 547 2.96 -16.85 -23.53
C ARG A 547 2.14 -15.73 -24.18
N ARG A 548 0.95 -16.08 -24.68
CA ARG A 548 0.08 -15.17 -25.44
C ARG A 548 -1.35 -15.25 -24.91
N ILE A 549 -2.05 -14.12 -24.79
CA ILE A 549 -3.48 -14.09 -24.41
C ILE A 549 -4.33 -13.25 -25.37
N VAL A 550 -5.65 -13.44 -25.32
CA VAL A 550 -6.65 -12.49 -25.82
C VAL A 550 -7.40 -11.87 -24.65
N ALA A 551 -7.49 -10.53 -24.65
CA ALA A 551 -8.26 -9.75 -23.68
C ALA A 551 -9.33 -8.92 -24.40
N SER A 552 -10.58 -8.95 -23.93
CA SER A 552 -11.69 -8.15 -24.47
C SER A 552 -11.72 -6.72 -23.93
N THR A 553 -11.09 -6.47 -22.78
CA THR A 553 -11.18 -5.20 -22.04
C THR A 553 -9.80 -4.70 -21.64
N LEU A 554 -9.66 -3.41 -21.37
CA LEU A 554 -8.39 -2.84 -20.91
C LEU A 554 -8.07 -3.28 -19.48
N CYS A 555 -9.10 -3.51 -18.66
CA CYS A 555 -8.95 -4.08 -17.33
C CYS A 555 -8.33 -5.47 -17.33
N GLU A 556 -8.69 -6.33 -18.28
CA GLU A 556 -8.07 -7.65 -18.44
C GLU A 556 -6.57 -7.54 -18.77
N ILE A 557 -6.17 -6.62 -19.66
CA ILE A 557 -4.76 -6.41 -20.00
C ILE A 557 -3.98 -5.93 -18.77
N ARG A 558 -4.51 -4.93 -18.04
CA ARG A 558 -3.90 -4.42 -16.81
C ARG A 558 -3.76 -5.51 -15.76
N GLY A 559 -4.82 -6.30 -15.55
CA GLY A 559 -4.84 -7.38 -14.59
C GLY A 559 -3.83 -8.49 -14.89
N ALA A 560 -3.51 -8.71 -16.18
CA ALA A 560 -2.54 -9.70 -16.61
C ALA A 560 -1.07 -9.21 -16.57
N LEU A 561 -0.80 -7.91 -16.36
CA LEU A 561 0.57 -7.36 -16.33
C LEU A 561 1.52 -8.06 -15.33
N PRO A 562 1.10 -8.49 -14.12
CA PRO A 562 1.98 -9.23 -13.23
C PRO A 562 2.56 -10.51 -13.89
N LEU A 563 1.80 -11.19 -14.76
CA LEU A 563 2.30 -12.35 -15.50
C LEU A 563 3.37 -11.98 -16.54
N ALA A 564 3.33 -10.75 -17.06
CA ALA A 564 4.36 -10.25 -17.96
C ALA A 564 5.66 -9.94 -17.20
N GLU A 565 5.53 -9.32 -16.02
CA GLU A 565 6.66 -9.03 -15.12
C GLU A 565 7.34 -10.32 -14.62
N GLU A 566 6.57 -11.38 -14.39
CA GLU A 566 7.10 -12.71 -14.05
C GLU A 566 7.71 -13.46 -15.24
N GLY A 567 7.60 -12.92 -16.45
CA GLY A 567 8.06 -13.58 -17.67
C GLY A 567 7.26 -14.85 -17.97
N ILE A 568 5.95 -14.86 -17.71
CA ILE A 568 4.99 -15.91 -18.12
C ILE A 568 4.21 -15.46 -19.36
N LEU A 569 4.03 -14.15 -19.55
CA LEU A 569 3.25 -13.55 -20.63
C LEU A 569 4.10 -12.58 -21.45
N ASP A 570 4.13 -12.75 -22.78
CA ASP A 570 4.88 -11.87 -23.67
C ASP A 570 3.97 -10.97 -24.52
N GLU A 571 2.77 -11.47 -24.86
CA GLU A 571 1.94 -10.84 -25.88
C GLU A 571 0.45 -10.90 -25.54
N CYS A 572 -0.28 -9.80 -25.78
CA CYS A 572 -1.72 -9.73 -25.62
C CYS A 572 -2.39 -9.16 -26.88
N LEU A 573 -3.36 -9.89 -27.40
CA LEU A 573 -4.28 -9.41 -28.43
C LEU A 573 -5.44 -8.67 -27.76
N TYR A 574 -5.67 -7.41 -28.14
CA TYR A 574 -6.91 -6.72 -27.82
C TYR A 574 -8.04 -7.26 -28.73
N GLY A 575 -8.97 -8.00 -28.14
CA GLY A 575 -9.94 -8.85 -28.83
C GLY A 575 -11.12 -8.12 -29.48
N LEU A 576 -11.12 -6.78 -29.47
CA LEU A 576 -12.09 -5.94 -30.17
C LEU A 576 -11.42 -5.21 -31.33
N PRO A 577 -12.11 -5.03 -32.47
CA PRO A 577 -11.66 -4.10 -33.48
C PRO A 577 -11.36 -2.73 -32.87
N ILE A 578 -10.18 -2.20 -33.18
CA ILE A 578 -9.67 -1.02 -32.47
C ILE A 578 -10.55 0.20 -32.69
N TYR A 579 -10.74 1.01 -31.65
CA TYR A 579 -11.43 2.29 -31.71
C TYR A 579 -10.55 3.41 -31.11
N PRO A 580 -10.69 4.67 -31.55
CA PRO A 580 -9.73 5.73 -31.24
C PRO A 580 -9.50 5.98 -29.75
N SER A 581 -10.55 5.93 -28.91
CA SER A 581 -10.42 6.21 -27.48
C SER A 581 -9.68 5.15 -26.67
N ALA A 582 -9.46 3.95 -27.21
CA ALA A 582 -8.61 2.93 -26.57
C ALA A 582 -7.11 3.13 -26.85
N LEU A 583 -6.75 3.83 -27.94
CA LEU A 583 -5.36 3.94 -28.42
C LEU A 583 -4.39 4.55 -27.40
N PRO A 584 -4.71 5.64 -26.68
CA PRO A 584 -3.79 6.19 -25.68
C PRO A 584 -3.45 5.19 -24.57
N GLN A 585 -4.45 4.43 -24.11
CA GLN A 585 -4.28 3.46 -23.03
C GLN A 585 -3.52 2.22 -23.52
N LEU A 586 -3.82 1.72 -24.73
CA LEU A 586 -3.10 0.61 -25.34
C LEU A 586 -1.65 0.98 -25.67
N ALA A 587 -1.38 2.22 -26.08
CA ALA A 587 -0.03 2.74 -26.28
C ALA A 587 0.79 2.71 -24.99
N ALA A 588 0.21 3.18 -23.87
CA ALA A 588 0.84 3.10 -22.56
C ALA A 588 1.10 1.65 -22.12
N LEU A 589 0.14 0.74 -22.34
CA LEU A 589 0.28 -0.68 -22.03
C LEU A 589 1.34 -1.37 -22.91
N SER A 590 1.51 -0.92 -24.16
CA SER A 590 2.49 -1.46 -25.10
C SER A 590 3.96 -1.28 -24.66
N LEU A 591 4.21 -0.40 -23.70
CA LEU A 591 5.53 -0.24 -23.09
C LEU A 591 5.91 -1.39 -22.15
N LYS A 592 4.92 -2.13 -21.63
CA LYS A 592 5.10 -3.21 -20.64
C LYS A 592 4.84 -4.60 -21.20
N LEU A 593 3.99 -4.70 -22.22
CA LEU A 593 3.54 -5.95 -22.81
C LEU A 593 3.38 -5.77 -24.31
N ARG A 594 3.77 -6.74 -25.15
CA ARG A 594 3.54 -6.61 -26.59
C ARG A 594 2.04 -6.66 -26.88
N ILE A 595 1.50 -5.56 -27.39
CA ILE A 595 0.08 -5.45 -27.72
C ILE A 595 -0.12 -5.65 -29.23
N VAL A 596 -1.00 -6.59 -29.57
CA VAL A 596 -1.49 -6.84 -30.92
C VAL A 596 -2.92 -6.31 -31.02
N LEU A 597 -3.24 -5.62 -32.10
CA LEU A 597 -4.56 -5.03 -32.31
C LEU A 597 -5.40 -5.88 -33.28
N MET A 598 -6.70 -5.65 -33.27
CA MET A 598 -7.62 -6.26 -34.23
C MET A 598 -8.22 -5.19 -35.13
N VAL A 599 -8.34 -5.47 -36.42
CA VAL A 599 -8.94 -4.58 -37.41
C VAL A 599 -9.89 -5.34 -38.34
N ASP A 600 -10.95 -4.67 -38.77
CA ASP A 600 -11.93 -5.13 -39.75
C ASP A 600 -12.51 -4.00 -40.61
N ASN A 601 -11.98 -2.78 -40.48
CA ASN A 601 -12.42 -1.63 -41.25
C ASN A 601 -11.24 -0.70 -41.59
N GLU A 602 -11.23 -0.18 -42.81
CA GLU A 602 -10.18 0.73 -43.29
C GLU A 602 -10.03 2.01 -42.47
N ALA A 603 -11.12 2.52 -41.88
CA ALA A 603 -11.09 3.71 -41.02
C ALA A 603 -10.30 3.48 -39.73
N GLN A 604 -10.12 2.22 -39.32
CA GLN A 604 -9.28 1.89 -38.17
C GLN A 604 -7.81 2.11 -38.50
N ILE A 605 -7.39 1.87 -39.75
CA ILE A 605 -6.03 2.16 -40.21
C ILE A 605 -5.79 3.68 -40.23
N ASP A 606 -6.76 4.45 -40.74
CA ASP A 606 -6.70 5.92 -40.70
C ASP A 606 -6.55 6.44 -39.27
N ALA A 607 -7.26 5.84 -38.31
CA ALA A 607 -7.15 6.19 -36.90
C ALA A 607 -5.78 5.85 -36.30
N LEU A 608 -5.18 4.71 -36.69
CA LEU A 608 -3.83 4.33 -36.27
C LEU A 608 -2.78 5.30 -36.82
N GLU A 609 -2.91 5.71 -38.08
CA GLU A 609 -2.01 6.66 -38.72
C GLU A 609 -2.11 8.05 -38.10
N ALA A 610 -3.33 8.56 -37.88
CA ALA A 610 -3.55 9.83 -37.18
C ALA A 610 -2.99 9.81 -35.75
N PHE A 611 -3.17 8.70 -35.03
CA PHE A 611 -2.61 8.52 -33.70
C PHE A 611 -1.07 8.48 -33.72
N ALA A 612 -0.46 7.78 -34.68
CA ALA A 612 0.99 7.75 -34.83
C ALA A 612 1.58 9.14 -35.12
N GLN A 613 0.93 9.90 -36.02
CA GLN A 613 1.33 11.27 -36.35
C GLN A 613 1.25 12.21 -35.14
N SER A 614 0.16 12.16 -34.38
CA SER A 614 -0.05 13.02 -33.22
C SER A 614 0.84 12.70 -32.02
N THR A 615 1.30 11.45 -31.88
CA THR A 615 2.11 11.00 -30.73
C THR A 615 3.59 10.82 -31.06
N GLY A 616 3.97 10.90 -32.34
CA GLY A 616 5.33 10.62 -32.80
C GLY A 616 5.72 9.14 -32.73
N ARG A 617 4.75 8.22 -32.63
CA ARG A 617 5.03 6.78 -32.61
C ARG A 617 5.53 6.32 -33.99
N THR A 618 6.72 5.73 -34.01
CA THR A 618 7.36 5.24 -35.24
C THR A 618 7.21 3.73 -35.46
N ALA A 619 6.95 2.95 -34.40
CA ALA A 619 6.78 1.51 -34.49
C ALA A 619 5.33 1.15 -34.92
N PRO A 620 5.14 0.42 -36.03
CA PRO A 620 3.81 0.01 -36.46
C PRO A 620 3.17 -0.93 -35.44
N TRP A 621 1.84 -0.92 -35.40
CA TRP A 621 1.09 -1.88 -34.60
C TRP A 621 1.00 -3.22 -35.34
N PRO A 622 1.35 -4.34 -34.72
CA PRO A 622 0.98 -5.64 -35.26
C PRO A 622 -0.54 -5.80 -35.19
N VAL A 623 -1.18 -6.09 -36.33
CA VAL A 623 -2.64 -6.23 -36.43
C VAL A 623 -3.07 -7.59 -36.95
N PHE A 624 -4.08 -8.16 -36.29
CA PHE A 624 -4.89 -9.23 -36.84
C PHE A 624 -6.03 -8.64 -37.67
N ILE A 625 -6.18 -9.10 -38.91
CA ILE A 625 -7.35 -8.78 -39.73
C ILE A 625 -8.45 -9.81 -39.40
N LYS A 626 -9.61 -9.32 -38.96
CA LYS A 626 -10.71 -10.18 -38.52
C LYS A 626 -11.55 -10.64 -39.71
N VAL A 627 -11.74 -11.95 -39.81
CA VAL A 627 -12.50 -12.61 -40.87
C VAL A 627 -13.82 -13.12 -40.31
N ASP A 628 -14.93 -12.77 -40.96
CA ASP A 628 -16.23 -13.39 -40.68
C ASP A 628 -16.36 -14.71 -41.45
N VAL A 629 -16.67 -15.77 -40.71
CA VAL A 629 -16.82 -17.15 -41.20
C VAL A 629 -18.25 -17.64 -41.05
N GLY A 630 -19.23 -16.73 -41.16
CA GLY A 630 -20.66 -17.02 -41.10
C GLY A 630 -21.29 -16.81 -39.72
N SER A 631 -20.58 -16.16 -38.78
CA SER A 631 -21.15 -15.77 -37.49
C SER A 631 -21.89 -14.43 -37.56
N HIS A 632 -21.55 -13.59 -38.56
CA HIS A 632 -22.07 -12.24 -38.75
C HIS A 632 -21.96 -11.33 -37.52
N ARG A 633 -20.96 -11.62 -36.67
CA ARG A 633 -20.72 -10.87 -35.42
C ARG A 633 -19.76 -9.70 -35.62
N ALA A 634 -18.63 -9.94 -36.29
CA ALA A 634 -17.58 -8.97 -36.56
C ALA A 634 -16.58 -9.56 -37.58
N GLY A 635 -15.84 -8.71 -38.29
CA GLY A 635 -14.94 -9.13 -39.36
C GLY A 635 -15.56 -9.04 -40.75
N LEU A 636 -14.72 -9.23 -41.77
CA LEU A 636 -15.11 -9.22 -43.19
C LEU A 636 -15.12 -10.64 -43.75
N GLU A 637 -16.08 -10.95 -44.63
CA GLU A 637 -16.15 -12.26 -45.26
C GLU A 637 -14.89 -12.56 -46.09
N SER A 638 -14.43 -13.82 -46.06
CA SER A 638 -13.20 -14.26 -46.73
C SER A 638 -13.17 -14.02 -48.25
N SER A 639 -14.32 -13.81 -48.90
CA SER A 639 -14.45 -13.52 -50.34
C SER A 639 -14.80 -12.06 -50.65
N SER A 640 -14.90 -11.20 -49.63
CA SER A 640 -15.34 -9.82 -49.81
C SER A 640 -14.25 -8.95 -50.46
N PRO A 641 -14.56 -8.13 -51.48
CA PRO A 641 -13.64 -7.14 -52.00
C PRO A 641 -13.12 -6.16 -50.93
N ALA A 642 -13.94 -5.89 -49.90
CA ALA A 642 -13.54 -5.03 -48.79
C ALA A 642 -12.41 -5.64 -47.94
N LEU A 643 -12.35 -6.97 -47.83
CA LEU A 643 -11.25 -7.65 -47.14
C LEU A 643 -9.94 -7.45 -47.90
N HIS A 644 -9.98 -7.61 -49.23
CA HIS A 644 -8.82 -7.37 -50.08
C HIS A 644 -8.32 -5.92 -49.96
N SER A 645 -9.23 -4.96 -50.06
CA SER A 645 -8.92 -3.53 -49.91
C SER A 645 -8.31 -3.20 -48.54
N LEU A 646 -8.84 -3.78 -47.46
CA LEU A 646 -8.28 -3.63 -46.11
C LEU A 646 -6.87 -4.22 -46.00
N VAL A 647 -6.63 -5.41 -46.58
CA VAL A 647 -5.29 -6.04 -46.61
C VAL A 647 -4.28 -5.13 -47.33
N GLU A 648 -4.65 -4.59 -48.51
CA GLU A 648 -3.81 -3.66 -49.26
C GLU A 648 -3.53 -2.38 -48.44
N LYS A 649 -4.55 -1.84 -47.76
CA LYS A 649 -4.40 -0.66 -46.92
C LYS A 649 -3.47 -0.88 -45.73
N VAL A 650 -3.54 -2.05 -45.07
CA VAL A 650 -2.61 -2.38 -43.98
C VAL A 650 -1.19 -2.55 -44.53
N GLU A 651 -1.00 -3.20 -45.67
CA GLU A 651 0.33 -3.36 -46.30
C GLU A 651 0.96 -2.02 -46.72
N GLY A 652 0.14 -1.03 -47.07
CA GLY A 652 0.59 0.31 -47.43
C GLY A 652 0.80 1.26 -46.25
N SER A 653 0.39 0.88 -45.04
CA SER A 653 0.44 1.75 -43.86
C SER A 653 1.83 1.75 -43.21
N SER A 654 2.25 2.92 -42.70
CA SER A 654 3.42 3.03 -41.82
C SER A 654 3.09 2.82 -40.34
N ALA A 655 1.81 2.81 -39.97
CA ALA A 655 1.34 2.74 -38.59
C ALA A 655 0.81 1.35 -38.19
N ALA A 656 0.62 0.44 -39.15
CA ALA A 656 0.13 -0.91 -38.92
C ALA A 656 0.91 -1.93 -39.78
N GLU A 657 1.11 -3.13 -39.25
CA GLU A 657 1.70 -4.26 -39.98
C GLU A 657 0.83 -5.51 -39.82
N VAL A 658 0.62 -6.26 -40.91
CA VAL A 658 -0.15 -7.50 -40.85
C VAL A 658 0.60 -8.53 -40.02
N TYR A 659 0.05 -8.86 -38.86
CA TYR A 659 0.48 -9.96 -38.00
C TYR A 659 -0.15 -11.29 -38.44
N GLY A 660 -1.42 -11.25 -38.83
CA GLY A 660 -2.16 -12.45 -39.19
C GLY A 660 -3.64 -12.23 -39.47
N PHE A 661 -4.36 -13.34 -39.59
CA PHE A 661 -5.81 -13.37 -39.75
C PHE A 661 -6.47 -14.08 -38.56
N TYR A 662 -7.59 -13.54 -38.10
CA TYR A 662 -8.28 -14.01 -36.92
C TYR A 662 -9.76 -14.25 -37.23
N CYS A 663 -10.32 -15.40 -36.90
CA CYS A 663 -11.77 -15.62 -36.99
C CYS A 663 -12.32 -16.23 -35.70
N HIS A 664 -13.63 -16.09 -35.48
CA HIS A 664 -14.31 -16.71 -34.35
C HIS A 664 -15.69 -17.23 -34.79
N ALA A 665 -15.88 -18.55 -34.83
CA ALA A 665 -17.17 -19.13 -35.17
C ALA A 665 -18.13 -19.13 -33.98
N GLY A 666 -18.79 -18.00 -33.73
CA GLY A 666 -19.84 -17.91 -32.69
C GLY A 666 -21.02 -18.88 -32.92
N HIS A 667 -21.30 -19.26 -34.17
CA HIS A 667 -22.37 -20.19 -34.52
C HIS A 667 -22.07 -21.65 -34.13
N SER A 668 -20.84 -21.98 -33.70
CA SER A 668 -20.48 -23.33 -33.22
C SER A 668 -21.24 -23.73 -31.95
N TYR A 669 -21.77 -22.76 -31.19
CA TYR A 669 -22.60 -23.00 -30.00
C TYR A 669 -23.97 -23.61 -30.36
N ALA A 670 -24.37 -23.57 -31.64
CA ALA A 670 -25.57 -24.24 -32.15
C ALA A 670 -25.31 -25.69 -32.59
N CYS A 671 -24.05 -26.16 -32.62
CA CYS A 671 -23.73 -27.56 -32.94
C CYS A 671 -24.24 -28.50 -31.85
N ARG A 672 -24.57 -29.75 -32.20
CA ARG A 672 -25.06 -30.78 -31.27
C ARG A 672 -24.28 -32.09 -31.33
N THR A 673 -23.29 -32.18 -32.22
CA THR A 673 -22.44 -33.36 -32.40
C THR A 673 -21.01 -32.94 -32.71
N GLU A 674 -20.06 -33.86 -32.49
CA GLU A 674 -18.66 -33.66 -32.83
C GLU A 674 -18.45 -33.39 -34.32
N GLU A 675 -19.18 -34.08 -35.20
CA GLU A 675 -19.05 -33.91 -36.65
C GLU A 675 -19.47 -32.52 -37.12
N ALA A 676 -20.55 -31.98 -36.54
CA ALA A 676 -21.02 -30.63 -36.83
C ALA A 676 -20.00 -29.58 -36.38
N ALA A 677 -19.46 -29.73 -35.16
CA ALA A 677 -18.43 -28.83 -34.65
C ALA A 677 -17.13 -28.92 -35.46
N ALA A 678 -16.73 -30.13 -35.89
CA ALA A 678 -15.56 -30.34 -36.74
C ALA A 678 -15.75 -29.77 -38.16
N ALA A 679 -16.98 -29.74 -38.68
CA ALA A 679 -17.29 -29.07 -39.93
C ALA A 679 -17.14 -27.54 -39.81
N VAL A 680 -17.63 -26.96 -38.72
CA VAL A 680 -17.44 -25.53 -38.42
C VAL A 680 -15.96 -25.19 -38.27
N LEU A 681 -15.21 -25.99 -37.50
CA LEU A 681 -13.76 -25.81 -37.33
C LEU A 681 -13.01 -25.84 -38.67
N ARG A 682 -13.35 -26.76 -39.58
CA ARG A 682 -12.77 -26.76 -40.95
C ARG A 682 -13.08 -25.47 -41.71
N SER A 683 -14.32 -24.97 -41.63
CA SER A 683 -14.70 -23.70 -42.25
C SER A 683 -13.95 -22.50 -41.64
N GLU A 684 -13.67 -22.52 -40.32
CA GLU A 684 -12.86 -21.49 -39.66
C GLU A 684 -11.46 -21.43 -40.29
N VAL A 685 -10.79 -22.58 -40.37
CA VAL A 685 -9.44 -22.73 -40.93
C VAL A 685 -9.42 -22.30 -42.40
N GLU A 686 -10.33 -22.81 -43.21
CA GLU A 686 -10.40 -22.44 -44.63
C GLU A 686 -10.63 -20.94 -44.84
N GLY A 687 -11.47 -20.32 -44.00
CA GLY A 687 -11.76 -18.89 -44.09
C GLY A 687 -10.52 -18.02 -43.87
N VAL A 688 -9.75 -18.29 -42.82
CA VAL A 688 -8.51 -17.53 -42.52
C VAL A 688 -7.37 -17.86 -43.49
N VAL A 689 -7.28 -19.10 -43.99
CA VAL A 689 -6.30 -19.48 -45.02
C VAL A 689 -6.61 -18.80 -46.36
N ARG A 690 -7.89 -18.73 -46.76
CA ARG A 690 -8.31 -17.98 -47.95
C ARG A 690 -7.97 -16.50 -47.81
N ALA A 691 -8.25 -15.90 -46.65
CA ALA A 691 -7.92 -14.50 -46.37
C ALA A 691 -6.40 -14.24 -46.43
N ALA A 692 -5.58 -15.16 -45.90
CA ALA A 692 -4.13 -15.10 -46.00
C ALA A 692 -3.60 -15.15 -47.44
N GLY A 693 -4.38 -15.72 -48.38
CA GLY A 693 -4.08 -15.72 -49.81
C GLY A 693 -4.01 -14.32 -50.44
N TYR A 694 -4.60 -13.29 -49.82
CA TYR A 694 -4.51 -11.90 -50.29
C TYR A 694 -3.18 -11.22 -49.97
N LEU A 695 -2.33 -11.81 -49.11
CA LEU A 695 -1.03 -11.23 -48.80
C LEU A 695 -0.03 -11.47 -49.93
N ALA A 696 0.73 -10.43 -50.26
CA ALA A 696 1.89 -10.56 -51.14
C ALA A 696 2.92 -11.52 -50.52
N ARG A 697 3.44 -12.45 -51.34
CA ARG A 697 4.50 -13.38 -50.93
C ARG A 697 5.79 -12.61 -50.67
N LYS A 698 6.27 -12.64 -49.41
CA LYS A 698 7.56 -12.07 -48.99
C LYS A 698 8.39 -13.17 -48.32
N GLU A 699 9.65 -13.32 -48.72
CA GLU A 699 10.56 -14.33 -48.16
C GLU A 699 10.79 -14.08 -46.66
N GLY A 700 10.69 -15.13 -45.83
CA GLY A 700 10.86 -15.04 -44.38
C GLY A 700 9.67 -14.48 -43.59
N ARG A 701 8.57 -14.08 -44.23
CA ARG A 701 7.35 -13.62 -43.54
C ARG A 701 6.66 -14.78 -42.82
N LYS A 702 6.46 -14.65 -41.51
CA LYS A 702 5.57 -15.51 -40.73
C LYS A 702 4.19 -14.87 -40.62
N VAL A 703 3.15 -15.59 -41.00
CA VAL A 703 1.75 -15.16 -40.88
C VAL A 703 1.05 -16.09 -39.90
N VAL A 704 0.38 -15.51 -38.91
CA VAL A 704 -0.41 -16.28 -37.93
C VAL A 704 -1.85 -16.40 -38.44
N VAL A 705 -2.38 -17.62 -38.47
CA VAL A 705 -3.81 -17.87 -38.68
C VAL A 705 -4.41 -18.36 -37.36
N SER A 706 -5.22 -17.50 -36.75
CA SER A 706 -5.83 -17.72 -35.44
C SER A 706 -7.32 -18.02 -35.58
N PHE A 707 -7.75 -19.15 -35.05
CA PHE A 707 -9.15 -19.59 -35.09
C PHE A 707 -9.57 -20.22 -33.78
N GLY A 708 -10.87 -20.36 -33.58
CA GLY A 708 -11.41 -21.14 -32.50
C GLY A 708 -12.53 -20.48 -31.73
N SER A 709 -13.34 -21.35 -31.17
CA SER A 709 -14.34 -21.07 -30.16
C SER A 709 -14.23 -22.18 -29.13
N THR A 710 -14.83 -22.01 -27.95
CA THR A 710 -14.81 -23.10 -26.96
C THR A 710 -15.38 -24.42 -27.52
N PRO A 711 -16.50 -24.43 -28.26
CA PRO A 711 -16.98 -25.67 -28.89
C PRO A 711 -15.98 -26.26 -29.90
N THR A 712 -15.42 -25.45 -30.80
CA THR A 712 -14.48 -25.96 -31.81
C THR A 712 -13.12 -26.36 -31.24
N ALA A 713 -12.73 -25.82 -30.09
CA ALA A 713 -11.53 -26.22 -29.36
C ALA A 713 -11.63 -27.67 -28.84
N HIS A 714 -12.82 -28.14 -28.45
CA HIS A 714 -13.02 -29.51 -27.98
C HIS A 714 -12.84 -30.56 -29.08
N VAL A 715 -13.01 -30.17 -30.35
CA VAL A 715 -12.83 -31.05 -31.52
C VAL A 715 -11.55 -30.75 -32.30
N VAL A 716 -10.62 -29.97 -31.73
CA VAL A 716 -9.44 -29.48 -32.47
C VAL A 716 -8.58 -30.62 -33.04
N ASN A 717 -8.55 -31.78 -32.37
CA ASN A 717 -7.86 -32.99 -32.83
C ASN A 717 -8.33 -33.51 -34.20
N SER A 718 -9.53 -33.12 -34.67
CA SER A 718 -9.99 -33.48 -36.01
C SER A 718 -9.13 -32.86 -37.13
N LEU A 719 -8.27 -31.87 -36.82
CA LEU A 719 -7.40 -31.18 -37.77
C LEU A 719 -6.05 -31.86 -38.05
N ARG A 720 -5.72 -33.00 -37.42
CA ARG A 720 -4.40 -33.67 -37.53
C ARG A 720 -3.87 -33.89 -38.97
N ARG A 721 -4.74 -33.90 -39.99
CA ARG A 721 -4.37 -34.11 -41.40
C ARG A 721 -4.64 -32.91 -42.32
N ALA A 722 -5.03 -31.76 -41.76
CA ALA A 722 -5.55 -30.61 -42.52
C ALA A 722 -4.91 -29.26 -42.10
N LEU A 723 -3.77 -29.28 -41.40
CA LEU A 723 -3.07 -28.05 -41.03
C LEU A 723 -2.45 -27.39 -42.28
N PRO A 724 -2.63 -26.06 -42.47
CA PRO A 724 -2.07 -25.35 -43.60
C PRO A 724 -0.53 -25.33 -43.55
N GLU A 725 0.13 -25.65 -44.66
CA GLU A 725 1.59 -25.58 -44.80
C GLU A 725 2.07 -24.12 -44.92
N GLY A 726 3.20 -23.80 -44.28
CA GLY A 726 3.87 -22.50 -44.42
C GLY A 726 3.27 -21.34 -43.60
N MET A 727 2.33 -21.60 -42.70
CA MET A 727 1.74 -20.61 -41.77
C MET A 727 1.89 -21.06 -40.31
N GLU A 728 1.88 -20.10 -39.37
CA GLU A 728 1.77 -20.42 -37.94
C GLU A 728 0.28 -20.58 -37.58
N VAL A 729 -0.09 -21.77 -37.14
CA VAL A 729 -1.47 -22.08 -36.74
C VAL A 729 -1.63 -21.82 -35.25
N GLU A 730 -2.65 -21.03 -34.88
CA GLU A 730 -2.94 -20.67 -33.49
C GLU A 730 -4.41 -20.98 -33.14
N LEU A 731 -4.62 -21.69 -32.03
CA LEU A 731 -5.94 -21.89 -31.44
C LEU A 731 -6.24 -20.82 -30.39
N HIS A 732 -7.48 -20.34 -30.32
CA HIS A 732 -7.96 -19.55 -29.18
C HIS A 732 -9.32 -20.04 -28.66
N ALA A 733 -9.44 -20.06 -27.33
CA ALA A 733 -10.67 -20.42 -26.63
C ALA A 733 -10.71 -19.74 -25.25
N GLY A 734 -11.90 -19.45 -24.73
CA GLY A 734 -12.03 -18.71 -23.45
C GLY A 734 -12.83 -19.42 -22.37
N ASN A 735 -13.90 -20.11 -22.74
CA ASN A 735 -14.82 -20.72 -21.77
C ASN A 735 -14.45 -22.16 -21.39
N PHE A 736 -13.42 -22.74 -22.04
CA PHE A 736 -13.02 -24.14 -21.84
C PHE A 736 -12.64 -24.51 -20.40
N PRO A 737 -12.11 -23.61 -19.54
CA PRO A 737 -11.86 -23.98 -18.14
C PRO A 737 -13.18 -24.19 -17.39
N ALA A 738 -14.15 -23.32 -17.66
CA ALA A 738 -15.42 -23.27 -16.96
C ALA A 738 -16.36 -24.38 -17.42
N ASN A 739 -16.67 -24.43 -18.72
CA ASN A 739 -17.81 -25.16 -19.30
C ASN A 739 -19.14 -24.86 -18.57
N ASP A 740 -20.11 -24.34 -19.29
CA ASP A 740 -21.45 -24.01 -18.77
C ASP A 740 -22.51 -24.83 -19.51
N LEU A 741 -23.79 -24.64 -19.17
CA LEU A 741 -24.88 -25.37 -19.83
C LEU A 741 -24.92 -25.10 -21.33
N GLN A 742 -24.49 -23.93 -21.81
CA GLN A 742 -24.31 -23.68 -23.24
C GLN A 742 -23.26 -24.61 -23.87
N GLN A 743 -22.14 -24.90 -23.19
CA GLN A 743 -21.18 -25.91 -23.65
C GLN A 743 -21.79 -27.32 -23.61
N VAL A 744 -22.48 -27.68 -22.53
CA VAL A 744 -23.11 -29.01 -22.41
C VAL A 744 -24.11 -29.27 -23.55
N CYS A 745 -24.90 -28.25 -23.93
CA CYS A 745 -25.84 -28.35 -25.05
C CYS A 745 -25.16 -28.65 -26.39
N THR A 746 -23.85 -28.42 -26.53
CA THR A 746 -23.15 -28.73 -27.78
C THR A 746 -22.97 -30.23 -28.02
N GLY A 747 -23.16 -31.06 -26.98
CA GLY A 747 -22.85 -32.50 -27.02
C GLY A 747 -21.35 -32.82 -26.92
N LEU A 748 -20.49 -31.81 -26.76
CA LEU A 748 -19.03 -31.97 -26.74
C LEU A 748 -18.45 -32.09 -25.32
N VAL A 749 -19.22 -31.70 -24.29
CA VAL A 749 -18.80 -31.78 -22.89
C VAL A 749 -19.92 -32.38 -22.04
N ALA A 750 -19.52 -33.13 -21.03
CA ALA A 750 -20.42 -33.71 -20.03
C ALA A 750 -20.73 -32.70 -18.91
N GLU A 751 -21.81 -32.95 -18.17
CA GLU A 751 -22.28 -32.05 -17.11
C GLU A 751 -21.30 -31.89 -15.94
N ASP A 752 -20.52 -32.92 -15.64
CA ASP A 752 -19.50 -32.96 -14.58
C ASP A 752 -18.24 -32.16 -14.93
N GLN A 753 -18.12 -31.73 -16.19
CA GLN A 753 -17.07 -30.83 -16.65
C GLN A 753 -17.39 -29.35 -16.37
N GLN A 754 -18.57 -29.03 -15.83
CA GLN A 754 -18.92 -27.67 -15.42
C GLN A 754 -18.24 -27.30 -14.11
N ALA A 755 -17.29 -26.38 -14.17
CA ALA A 755 -16.49 -25.95 -13.04
C ALA A 755 -17.07 -24.75 -12.28
N VAL A 756 -18.02 -24.02 -12.88
CA VAL A 756 -18.64 -22.82 -12.28
C VAL A 756 -20.05 -23.14 -11.84
N ARG A 757 -20.35 -22.89 -10.57
CA ARG A 757 -21.70 -23.01 -10.00
C ARG A 757 -22.04 -21.75 -9.21
N VAL A 758 -23.33 -21.48 -9.04
CA VAL A 758 -23.82 -20.41 -8.16
C VAL A 758 -24.57 -21.02 -6.99
N LEU A 759 -24.14 -20.67 -5.78
CA LEU A 759 -24.85 -20.97 -4.55
C LEU A 759 -25.92 -19.90 -4.34
N ALA A 760 -27.17 -20.34 -4.16
CA ALA A 760 -28.29 -19.51 -3.79
C ALA A 760 -28.96 -20.08 -2.53
N GLU A 761 -29.87 -19.31 -1.95
CA GLU A 761 -30.66 -19.71 -0.79
C GLU A 761 -32.14 -19.56 -1.06
N VAL A 762 -32.92 -20.56 -0.64
CA VAL A 762 -34.37 -20.55 -0.73
C VAL A 762 -34.93 -19.55 0.30
N CYS A 763 -35.48 -18.44 -0.19
CA CYS A 763 -36.09 -17.41 0.65
C CYS A 763 -37.56 -17.69 0.97
N SER A 764 -38.26 -18.42 0.09
CA SER A 764 -39.67 -18.75 0.27
C SER A 764 -40.08 -19.97 -0.55
N VAL A 765 -41.11 -20.69 -0.10
CA VAL A 765 -41.69 -21.86 -0.76
C VAL A 765 -43.20 -21.65 -0.93
N TYR A 766 -43.73 -21.97 -2.11
CA TYR A 766 -45.12 -21.75 -2.50
C TYR A 766 -45.77 -23.06 -2.96
N PRO A 767 -46.34 -23.86 -2.03
CA PRO A 767 -46.95 -25.17 -2.34
C PRO A 767 -48.04 -25.10 -3.43
N GLU A 768 -48.91 -24.10 -3.37
CA GLU A 768 -50.03 -23.94 -4.32
C GLU A 768 -49.59 -23.73 -5.77
N ARG A 769 -48.37 -23.23 -5.97
CA ARG A 769 -47.78 -22.97 -7.29
C ARG A 769 -46.69 -23.98 -7.66
N ASN A 770 -46.34 -24.87 -6.74
CA ASN A 770 -45.20 -25.79 -6.85
C ASN A 770 -43.85 -25.10 -7.14
N GLU A 771 -43.59 -23.98 -6.46
CA GLU A 771 -42.47 -23.07 -6.75
C GLU A 771 -41.71 -22.63 -5.49
N ALA A 772 -40.41 -22.36 -5.60
CA ALA A 772 -39.62 -21.74 -4.53
C ALA A 772 -38.89 -20.49 -5.03
N LEU A 773 -38.79 -19.46 -4.19
CA LEU A 773 -38.05 -18.24 -4.50
C LEU A 773 -36.64 -18.31 -3.92
N ILE A 774 -35.64 -17.96 -4.72
CA ILE A 774 -34.23 -17.92 -4.32
C ILE A 774 -33.64 -16.52 -4.46
N ASN A 775 -32.64 -16.18 -3.64
CA ASN A 775 -31.89 -14.91 -3.72
C ASN A 775 -30.83 -14.87 -4.83
N ALA A 776 -31.14 -15.45 -6.00
CA ALA A 776 -30.29 -15.39 -7.18
C ALA A 776 -31.13 -15.09 -8.43
N GLY A 777 -31.17 -13.81 -8.82
CA GLY A 777 -31.81 -13.32 -10.05
C GLY A 777 -30.82 -13.03 -11.17
N THR A 778 -31.22 -12.16 -12.09
CA THR A 778 -30.44 -11.76 -13.27
C THR A 778 -29.04 -11.23 -12.90
N VAL A 779 -28.91 -10.47 -11.81
CA VAL A 779 -27.62 -9.89 -11.39
C VAL A 779 -26.72 -10.89 -10.64
N ALA A 780 -27.21 -12.09 -10.33
CA ALA A 780 -26.41 -13.18 -9.78
C ALA A 780 -26.11 -14.27 -10.82
N LEU A 781 -27.00 -14.43 -11.82
CA LEU A 781 -26.95 -15.42 -12.89
C LEU A 781 -26.73 -14.71 -14.24
N THR A 782 -27.57 -14.99 -15.23
CA THR A 782 -27.58 -14.38 -16.56
C THR A 782 -28.93 -14.63 -17.21
N LYS A 783 -29.40 -13.69 -18.05
CA LYS A 783 -30.59 -13.89 -18.89
C LYS A 783 -30.29 -14.64 -20.19
N GLU A 784 -29.02 -14.87 -20.50
CA GLU A 784 -28.66 -15.73 -21.62
C GLU A 784 -29.05 -17.18 -21.31
N THR A 785 -29.55 -17.87 -22.33
CA THR A 785 -30.12 -19.22 -22.19
C THR A 785 -29.44 -20.20 -23.15
N SER A 786 -29.76 -21.47 -23.00
CA SER A 786 -29.39 -22.57 -23.89
C SER A 786 -30.63 -23.43 -24.17
N GLU A 787 -30.46 -24.59 -24.79
CA GLU A 787 -31.57 -25.56 -24.94
C GLU A 787 -31.99 -26.20 -23.61
N VAL A 788 -31.16 -26.10 -22.55
CA VAL A 788 -31.57 -26.45 -21.20
C VAL A 788 -32.60 -25.44 -20.71
N VAL A 789 -33.79 -25.93 -20.38
CA VAL A 789 -34.93 -25.12 -19.90
C VAL A 789 -34.56 -24.34 -18.64
N GLY A 790 -34.89 -23.04 -18.63
CA GLY A 790 -34.70 -22.13 -17.49
C GLY A 790 -33.40 -21.30 -17.56
N PHE A 791 -33.03 -20.69 -16.44
CA PHE A 791 -31.88 -19.77 -16.31
C PHE A 791 -30.74 -20.35 -15.45
N GLY A 792 -30.90 -21.58 -15.00
CA GLY A 792 -29.94 -22.35 -14.23
C GLY A 792 -30.63 -23.63 -13.73
N ARG A 793 -29.87 -24.69 -13.50
CA ARG A 793 -30.41 -26.00 -13.10
C ARG A 793 -29.86 -26.42 -11.75
N VAL A 794 -30.71 -26.98 -10.90
CA VAL A 794 -30.29 -27.44 -9.56
C VAL A 794 -29.41 -28.69 -9.73
N THR A 795 -28.20 -28.62 -9.18
CA THR A 795 -27.13 -29.61 -9.42
C THR A 795 -27.47 -31.02 -8.93
N ASP A 796 -28.07 -31.14 -7.75
CA ASP A 796 -28.45 -32.41 -7.12
C ASP A 796 -29.89 -32.85 -7.43
N ARG A 797 -30.63 -32.05 -8.20
CA ARG A 797 -32.05 -32.25 -8.51
C ARG A 797 -32.35 -31.83 -9.96
N PRO A 798 -31.98 -32.65 -10.96
CA PRO A 798 -32.00 -32.26 -12.37
C PRO A 798 -33.39 -31.90 -12.93
N GLY A 799 -34.48 -32.35 -12.28
CA GLY A 799 -35.85 -31.96 -12.63
C GLY A 799 -36.24 -30.54 -12.21
N TRP A 800 -35.38 -29.83 -11.48
CA TRP A 800 -35.64 -28.49 -10.96
C TRP A 800 -34.69 -27.45 -11.57
N ALA A 801 -35.25 -26.34 -12.01
CA ALA A 801 -34.51 -25.25 -12.62
C ALA A 801 -35.05 -23.89 -12.18
N VAL A 802 -34.25 -22.84 -12.38
CA VAL A 802 -34.70 -21.45 -12.28
C VAL A 802 -35.58 -21.16 -13.50
N VAL A 803 -36.88 -21.40 -13.40
CA VAL A 803 -37.83 -21.28 -14.53
C VAL A 803 -38.21 -19.83 -14.84
N ARG A 804 -38.07 -18.93 -13.86
CA ARG A 804 -38.30 -17.49 -14.02
C ARG A 804 -37.28 -16.69 -13.23
N MET A 805 -36.97 -15.48 -13.68
CA MET A 805 -36.07 -14.56 -13.00
C MET A 805 -36.58 -13.13 -13.00
N ALA A 806 -36.40 -12.45 -11.88
CA ALA A 806 -36.39 -11.01 -11.76
C ALA A 806 -34.94 -10.49 -11.72
N GLN A 807 -34.75 -9.21 -11.41
CA GLN A 807 -33.40 -8.65 -11.25
C GLN A 807 -32.65 -9.33 -10.09
N GLU A 808 -33.24 -9.34 -8.89
CA GLU A 808 -32.57 -9.79 -7.65
C GLU A 808 -32.86 -11.25 -7.26
N HIS A 809 -33.99 -11.82 -7.71
CA HIS A 809 -34.44 -13.15 -7.28
C HIS A 809 -34.83 -14.05 -8.46
N GLY A 810 -34.75 -15.36 -8.24
CA GLY A 810 -35.13 -16.42 -9.16
C GLY A 810 -36.27 -17.27 -8.60
N ILE A 811 -37.01 -17.93 -9.48
CA ILE A 811 -38.05 -18.90 -9.11
C ILE A 811 -37.63 -20.28 -9.57
N LEU A 812 -37.47 -21.21 -8.62
CA LEU A 812 -37.32 -22.63 -8.87
C LEU A 812 -38.68 -23.27 -9.19
N GLY A 813 -38.70 -24.10 -10.23
CA GLY A 813 -39.85 -24.86 -10.67
C GLY A 813 -39.43 -26.14 -11.41
N LEU A 814 -40.37 -27.05 -11.62
CA LEU A 814 -40.14 -28.26 -12.41
C LEU A 814 -39.92 -27.92 -13.88
N THR A 815 -38.93 -28.58 -14.49
CA THR A 815 -38.68 -28.51 -15.95
C THR A 815 -39.66 -29.36 -16.75
N ASP A 816 -40.22 -30.41 -16.13
CA ASP A 816 -41.30 -31.25 -16.66
C ASP A 816 -42.44 -31.35 -15.63
N ALA A 817 -43.59 -30.80 -15.98
CA ALA A 817 -44.77 -30.78 -15.12
C ALA A 817 -45.37 -32.17 -14.84
N SER A 818 -44.98 -33.21 -15.60
CA SER A 818 -45.46 -34.58 -15.42
C SER A 818 -44.76 -35.35 -14.29
N ALA A 819 -43.66 -34.81 -13.74
CA ALA A 819 -42.82 -35.49 -12.74
C ALA A 819 -43.47 -35.65 -11.34
N GLY A 820 -44.59 -34.99 -11.06
CA GLY A 820 -45.42 -35.22 -9.86
C GLY A 820 -44.79 -34.85 -8.50
N GLN A 821 -43.60 -34.22 -8.47
CA GLN A 821 -42.93 -33.83 -7.22
C GLN A 821 -43.49 -32.54 -6.63
N ARG A 822 -43.71 -32.51 -5.31
CA ARG A 822 -44.22 -31.34 -4.56
C ARG A 822 -43.07 -30.51 -4.00
N ILE A 823 -43.10 -29.19 -4.18
CA ILE A 823 -42.02 -28.27 -3.82
C ILE A 823 -41.70 -28.33 -2.33
N GLU A 824 -42.70 -28.42 -1.46
CA GLU A 824 -42.55 -28.43 0.00
C GLU A 824 -41.89 -29.71 0.55
N GLU A 825 -41.86 -30.77 -0.26
CA GLU A 825 -41.15 -32.01 0.08
C GLU A 825 -39.67 -31.96 -0.36
N VAL A 826 -39.35 -31.03 -1.27
CA VAL A 826 -38.03 -30.93 -1.92
C VAL A 826 -37.20 -29.77 -1.37
N PHE A 827 -37.85 -28.63 -1.08
CA PHE A 827 -37.20 -27.41 -0.63
C PHE A 827 -37.85 -26.82 0.62
N HIS A 828 -37.03 -26.22 1.48
CA HIS A 828 -37.47 -25.46 2.65
C HIS A 828 -36.75 -24.10 2.73
N VAL A 829 -37.33 -23.14 3.44
CA VAL A 829 -36.73 -21.81 3.63
C VAL A 829 -35.40 -21.91 4.38
N GLY A 830 -34.39 -21.18 3.91
CA GLY A 830 -33.02 -21.22 4.42
C GLY A 830 -32.14 -22.29 3.78
N GLN A 831 -32.71 -23.17 2.95
CA GLN A 831 -31.94 -24.20 2.26
C GLN A 831 -31.00 -23.58 1.23
N LYS A 832 -29.72 -23.94 1.30
CA LYS A 832 -28.74 -23.63 0.26
C LYS A 832 -28.91 -24.56 -0.94
N VAL A 833 -28.91 -24.00 -2.14
CA VAL A 833 -29.06 -24.71 -3.40
C VAL A 833 -27.96 -24.31 -4.37
N MET A 834 -27.31 -25.32 -4.97
CA MET A 834 -26.23 -25.09 -5.91
C MET A 834 -26.74 -25.24 -7.34
N LEU A 835 -26.44 -24.25 -8.19
CA LEU A 835 -26.96 -24.14 -9.54
C LEU A 835 -25.86 -24.29 -10.58
N TYR A 836 -26.09 -25.16 -11.56
CA TYR A 836 -25.43 -25.06 -12.86
C TYR A 836 -25.95 -23.83 -13.60
N ILE A 837 -25.05 -23.12 -14.28
CA ILE A 837 -25.33 -21.81 -14.86
C ILE A 837 -25.39 -21.86 -16.39
N GLN A 838 -26.18 -20.97 -16.98
CA GLN A 838 -26.34 -20.94 -18.44
C GLN A 838 -25.09 -20.44 -19.18
N HIS A 839 -24.50 -19.34 -18.71
CA HIS A 839 -23.34 -18.73 -19.35
C HIS A 839 -22.35 -18.18 -18.32
N ALA A 840 -21.18 -18.81 -18.23
CA ALA A 840 -20.17 -18.52 -17.23
C ALA A 840 -19.57 -17.13 -17.33
N CYS A 841 -19.32 -16.60 -18.54
CA CYS A 841 -18.68 -15.29 -18.70
C CYS A 841 -19.50 -14.17 -18.04
N ILE A 842 -20.82 -14.14 -18.32
CA ILE A 842 -21.70 -13.10 -17.79
C ILE A 842 -21.93 -13.33 -16.30
N THR A 843 -22.24 -14.56 -15.88
CA THR A 843 -22.47 -14.86 -14.47
C THR A 843 -21.25 -14.56 -13.61
N ALA A 844 -20.05 -15.03 -13.97
CA ALA A 844 -18.83 -14.76 -13.23
C ALA A 844 -18.48 -13.24 -13.20
N SER A 845 -18.87 -12.49 -14.23
CA SER A 845 -18.67 -11.03 -14.28
C SER A 845 -19.52 -10.25 -13.27
N GLN A 846 -20.56 -10.84 -12.68
CA GLN A 846 -21.38 -10.18 -11.66
C GLN A 846 -20.81 -10.30 -10.24
N HIS A 847 -19.94 -11.29 -9.97
CA HIS A 847 -19.50 -11.60 -8.60
C HIS A 847 -18.11 -11.05 -8.29
N HIS A 848 -17.96 -10.33 -7.18
CA HIS A 848 -16.70 -9.67 -6.83
C HIS A 848 -15.61 -10.62 -6.32
N VAL A 849 -15.98 -11.83 -5.90
CA VAL A 849 -15.05 -12.85 -5.41
C VAL A 849 -15.49 -14.22 -5.93
N TYR A 850 -14.52 -15.06 -6.26
CA TYR A 850 -14.73 -16.47 -6.52
C TYR A 850 -14.26 -17.30 -5.34
N TYR A 851 -15.13 -18.17 -4.83
CA TYR A 851 -14.78 -19.15 -3.81
C TYR A 851 -14.37 -20.44 -4.50
N VAL A 852 -13.13 -20.86 -4.27
CA VAL A 852 -12.51 -21.95 -5.01
C VAL A 852 -12.46 -23.17 -4.11
N VAL A 853 -13.07 -24.25 -4.55
CA VAL A 853 -13.34 -25.44 -3.74
C VAL A 853 -12.61 -26.68 -4.27
N ASP A 854 -12.41 -27.64 -3.36
CA ASP A 854 -11.95 -29.00 -3.67
C ASP A 854 -13.12 -29.93 -4.05
N GLU A 855 -12.84 -31.24 -4.19
CA GLU A 855 -13.86 -32.26 -4.53
C GLU A 855 -14.96 -32.42 -3.47
N GLY A 856 -14.69 -32.01 -2.23
CA GLY A 856 -15.65 -32.05 -1.12
C GLY A 856 -16.43 -30.74 -0.96
N ASP A 857 -16.36 -29.84 -1.94
CA ASP A 857 -16.93 -28.49 -1.87
C ASP A 857 -16.44 -27.67 -0.67
N VAL A 858 -15.21 -27.92 -0.20
CA VAL A 858 -14.56 -27.11 0.86
C VAL A 858 -13.75 -25.99 0.22
N VAL A 859 -13.96 -24.75 0.67
CA VAL A 859 -13.23 -23.58 0.17
C VAL A 859 -11.76 -23.69 0.55
N ARG A 860 -10.88 -23.71 -0.45
CA ARG A 860 -9.42 -23.74 -0.27
C ARG A 860 -8.77 -22.43 -0.61
N GLU A 861 -9.33 -21.73 -1.58
CA GLU A 861 -8.80 -20.46 -2.08
C GLU A 861 -9.94 -19.50 -2.38
N THR A 862 -9.58 -18.24 -2.55
CA THR A 862 -10.49 -17.21 -3.01
C THR A 862 -9.77 -16.35 -4.03
N TRP A 863 -10.37 -16.11 -5.18
CA TRP A 863 -9.77 -15.31 -6.25
C TRP A 863 -10.60 -14.05 -6.51
N VAL A 864 -9.93 -12.95 -6.83
CA VAL A 864 -10.58 -11.67 -7.13
C VAL A 864 -10.47 -11.41 -8.64
N PRO A 865 -11.59 -11.44 -9.38
CA PRO A 865 -11.57 -11.18 -10.82
C PRO A 865 -11.33 -9.70 -11.14
N TRP A 866 -10.72 -9.44 -12.29
CA TRP A 866 -10.60 -8.12 -12.89
C TRP A 866 -11.98 -7.65 -13.38
N LYS A 867 -12.45 -6.54 -12.82
CA LYS A 867 -13.76 -5.94 -13.16
C LYS A 867 -13.60 -4.70 -14.04
N GLY A 868 -14.65 -4.39 -14.80
CA GLY A 868 -14.72 -3.20 -15.66
C GLY A 868 -14.45 -3.47 -17.15
N TRP A 869 -14.40 -2.37 -17.91
CA TRP A 869 -14.20 -2.32 -19.36
C TRP A 869 -12.89 -1.59 -19.71
#